data_AF-A0AAD9KSD8-F1
#
_entry.id   AF-A0AAD9KSD8-F1
#
_cell.length_a   1.000
_cell.length_b   1.000
_cell.length_c   1.000
_cell.angle_alpha   90.00
_cell.angle_beta   90.00
_cell.angle_gamma   90.00
#
_symmetry.space_group_name_H-M   'P 1'
#
loop_
_entity.id
_entity.type
_entity.pdbx_description
1 polymer ?
#
loop_
_entity_poly.entity_id
_entity_poly.type
_entity_poly.pdbx_seq_one_letter_code
_entity_poly.pdbx_strand_id
1 'polypeptide(L)'
;MEDDGTNSAGCDTPRPAVELHHVYKSYGHRRNKLHVLQDLNMSVQTGIIYGLLGPSGCGKTTLLHCIVGSLKVDRGAVMTLGARPGQPGHKVPGCRVGYMPQELALYQSFTIAETLFYFGRIHKMKSDRIKSRLTFLREFLRLPPEGRLVMECSGGEQRRTSFAIALLQEPELLILDEPTVGVDPLLRQSIWEHMLEISQSRKTTIIITTHYVEEARQANMVGLMRDGRLLAESPPEDLLRVHNLQSLEDVFLRLCEHDQRRGEDDITGPTPHSQETQAVEQVNRYQDDDLVDLLTSGASPQESEEQHYKPHFSGSLAACCSNWCPSPQNIAAIAIKNLVILSRRLGFLIFEFLLPSIQIILFCLCIGREPYDLNVAVVNNETCQQPFSASCVYLSYINNHTIVQKDFGVRMNDAVMSVRQGTNWGVIGIGKNFTEDLIARMTTKKPDNATLVGSEIHLFLDMTNQQVALTVQKETTAAFETFLEAEISKLGMNPRLAEIPVKLEMPIYGERHPSFTNFMAPGIILSITFFMATGLTAMSFVLERKQGLLGRSFVAGVTAVEVMLGQLCSQFLVLMVQVSLLLVFILAVFQVPFHGPLALVVLLTLMQGLTGMALGLLISSLCDTEMSAIQCALGSVYPNMLLSGIIWPIESMPLWLRYIGYSLPMTYAAEALRSVLARGWGLSFMPVWRGFLMTLGWGGLLLVLSGIMLKVRVHA
;
A
#
# COMPACT_ATOMS: atom_id res chain seq x y z
N MET A 1 -5.02 63.28 -11.22
CA MET A 1 -4.14 64.40 -10.88
C MET A 1 -2.97 63.80 -10.13
N GLU A 2 -1.78 63.92 -10.75
CA GLU A 2 -0.42 63.84 -10.20
C GLU A 2 0.01 62.51 -9.56
N ASP A 3 1.20 61.94 -9.79
CA ASP A 3 2.34 62.14 -10.70
C ASP A 3 3.16 60.84 -10.54
N ASP A 4 3.49 60.12 -11.61
CA ASP A 4 4.72 60.23 -12.42
C ASP A 4 5.94 59.54 -11.79
N GLY A 5 6.60 58.70 -12.59
CA GLY A 5 7.64 57.77 -12.13
C GLY A 5 8.08 56.78 -13.20
N THR A 6 8.52 57.32 -14.32
CA THR A 6 9.41 56.75 -15.35
C THR A 6 10.21 55.52 -14.89
N ASN A 7 9.93 54.35 -15.49
CA ASN A 7 10.87 53.24 -15.54
C ASN A 7 11.23 52.94 -16.99
N SER A 8 12.46 53.35 -17.31
CA SER A 8 13.34 52.93 -18.39
C SER A 8 12.81 51.83 -19.32
N ALA A 9 12.70 52.18 -20.60
CA ALA A 9 12.75 51.25 -21.72
C ALA A 9 14.06 50.45 -21.67
N GLY A 10 14.04 49.30 -20.99
CA GLY A 10 15.05 48.27 -21.12
C GLY A 10 14.83 47.58 -22.47
N CYS A 11 15.90 47.49 -23.25
CA CYS A 11 15.96 46.72 -24.48
C CYS A 11 15.37 45.32 -24.23
N ASP A 12 14.28 44.97 -24.93
CA ASP A 12 13.61 43.66 -24.85
C ASP A 12 14.53 42.57 -25.43
N THR A 13 15.52 42.14 -24.66
CA THR A 13 16.20 40.88 -24.94
C THR A 13 15.17 39.76 -24.72
N PRO A 14 14.92 38.90 -25.73
CA PRO A 14 13.95 37.82 -25.59
C PRO A 14 14.33 36.98 -24.36
N ARG A 15 13.37 36.83 -23.43
CA ARG A 15 13.58 36.03 -22.23
C ARG A 15 13.56 34.57 -22.63
N PRO A 16 14.56 33.76 -22.24
CA PRO A 16 14.53 32.34 -22.52
C PRO A 16 13.45 31.62 -21.71
N ALA A 17 12.83 30.64 -22.35
CA ALA A 17 11.85 29.77 -21.73
C ALA A 17 12.51 28.68 -20.89
N VAL A 18 13.71 28.22 -21.26
CA VAL A 18 14.49 27.23 -20.50
C VAL A 18 15.95 27.64 -20.52
N GLU A 19 16.59 27.68 -19.35
CA GLU A 19 18.03 27.86 -19.21
C GLU A 19 18.60 26.78 -18.29
N LEU A 20 19.71 26.18 -18.73
CA LEU A 20 20.49 25.21 -17.97
C LEU A 20 21.91 25.77 -17.81
N HIS A 21 22.39 25.78 -16.57
CA HIS A 21 23.74 26.23 -16.24
C HIS A 21 24.49 25.13 -15.48
N HIS A 22 25.56 24.61 -16.09
CA HIS A 22 26.47 23.61 -15.54
C HIS A 22 25.74 22.43 -14.88
N VAL A 23 24.77 21.86 -15.59
CA VAL A 23 23.88 20.83 -15.02
C VAL A 23 24.57 19.47 -15.00
N TYR A 24 24.59 18.86 -13.81
CA TYR A 24 25.05 17.48 -13.63
C TYR A 24 23.95 16.60 -13.03
N LYS A 25 23.83 15.39 -13.55
CA LYS A 25 22.93 14.37 -13.00
C LYS A 25 23.55 12.98 -13.08
N SER A 26 23.44 12.23 -12.00
CA SER A 26 23.92 10.86 -11.92
C SER A 26 22.89 9.97 -11.24
N TYR A 27 22.89 8.68 -11.58
CA TYR A 27 22.09 7.65 -10.92
C TYR A 27 22.99 6.61 -10.24
N GLY A 28 22.45 5.92 -9.24
CA GLY A 28 23.17 4.87 -8.50
C GLY A 28 23.85 5.35 -7.23
N HIS A 29 24.28 4.39 -6.40
CA HIS A 29 24.89 4.65 -5.10
C HIS A 29 26.40 4.48 -5.14
N ARG A 30 27.13 5.48 -4.60
CA ARG A 30 28.59 5.54 -4.33
C ARG A 30 29.49 4.81 -5.35
N ARG A 31 29.58 3.47 -5.29
CA ARG A 31 30.47 2.64 -6.11
C ARG A 31 30.04 2.49 -7.57
N ASN A 32 28.74 2.55 -7.88
CA ASN A 32 28.21 2.45 -9.27
C ASN A 32 27.45 3.72 -9.64
N LYS A 33 28.10 4.89 -9.52
CA LYS A 33 27.48 6.17 -9.89
C LYS A 33 27.63 6.37 -11.41
N LEU A 34 26.53 6.19 -12.14
CA LEU A 34 26.46 6.45 -13.58
C LEU A 34 26.16 7.93 -13.81
N HIS A 35 27.09 8.66 -14.42
CA HIS A 35 26.91 10.05 -14.80
C HIS A 35 26.10 10.15 -16.10
N VAL A 36 24.85 10.62 -16.00
CA VAL A 36 23.91 10.71 -17.13
C VAL A 36 23.90 12.08 -17.77
N LEU A 37 24.07 13.16 -17.00
CA LEU A 37 24.24 14.53 -17.52
C LEU A 37 25.55 15.10 -16.97
N GLN A 38 26.33 15.71 -17.85
CA GLN A 38 27.67 16.22 -17.53
C GLN A 38 27.82 17.64 -18.09
N ASP A 39 28.01 18.60 -17.19
CA ASP A 39 28.25 20.01 -17.51
C ASP A 39 27.34 20.61 -18.59
N LEU A 40 26.05 20.30 -18.53
CA LEU A 40 25.16 20.65 -19.62
C LEU A 40 24.69 22.11 -19.49
N ASN A 41 25.00 22.90 -20.52
CA ASN A 41 24.51 24.25 -20.73
C ASN A 41 23.57 24.25 -21.94
N MET A 42 22.42 24.92 -21.83
CA MET A 42 21.39 24.96 -22.86
C MET A 42 20.52 26.19 -22.67
N SER A 43 20.14 26.87 -23.75
CA SER A 43 19.30 28.07 -23.68
C SER A 43 18.24 28.07 -24.78
N VAL A 44 16.99 27.77 -24.40
CA VAL A 44 15.85 27.76 -25.31
C VAL A 44 15.07 29.07 -25.21
N GLN A 45 15.01 29.82 -26.31
CA GLN A 45 14.26 31.07 -26.39
C GLN A 45 12.74 30.86 -26.38
N THR A 46 11.97 31.88 -26.01
CA THR A 46 10.50 31.77 -26.07
C THR A 46 9.97 31.76 -27.50
N GLY A 47 8.97 30.92 -27.78
CA GLY A 47 8.24 30.93 -29.05
C GLY A 47 8.97 30.27 -30.22
N ILE A 48 9.98 29.43 -29.94
CA ILE A 48 10.68 28.63 -30.93
C ILE A 48 10.42 27.13 -30.72
N ILE A 49 10.64 26.35 -31.79
CA ILE A 49 10.74 24.90 -31.74
C ILE A 49 12.21 24.51 -31.61
N TYR A 50 12.53 23.79 -30.53
CA TYR A 50 13.84 23.26 -30.22
C TYR A 50 13.86 21.73 -30.42
N GLY A 51 14.68 21.24 -31.35
CA GLY A 51 14.87 19.82 -31.62
C GLY A 51 16.06 19.26 -30.84
N LEU A 52 15.83 18.34 -29.91
CA LEU A 52 16.89 17.62 -29.20
C LEU A 52 17.14 16.26 -29.86
N LEU A 53 18.25 16.15 -30.58
CA LEU A 53 18.65 14.96 -31.33
C LEU A 53 19.80 14.24 -30.59
N GLY A 54 19.76 12.91 -30.55
CA GLY A 54 20.85 12.11 -30.01
C GLY A 54 20.50 10.62 -29.93
N PRO A 55 21.48 9.73 -29.78
CA PRO A 55 21.25 8.28 -29.72
C PRO A 55 20.46 7.87 -28.47
N SER A 56 19.91 6.66 -28.47
CA SER A 56 19.27 6.08 -27.29
C SER A 56 20.26 6.00 -26.13
N GLY A 57 19.80 6.39 -24.93
CA GLY A 57 20.63 6.35 -23.72
C GLY A 57 21.53 7.57 -23.47
N CYS A 58 21.58 8.58 -24.36
CA CYS A 58 22.44 9.76 -24.15
C CYS A 58 21.96 10.74 -23.07
N GLY A 59 20.80 10.50 -22.43
CA GLY A 59 20.28 11.34 -21.33
C GLY A 59 19.15 12.30 -21.69
N LYS A 60 18.59 12.27 -22.92
CA LYS A 60 17.48 13.15 -23.36
C LYS A 60 16.29 13.14 -22.40
N THR A 61 15.73 11.98 -22.11
CA THR A 61 14.56 11.85 -21.23
C THR A 61 14.89 12.33 -19.81
N THR A 62 16.10 12.04 -19.30
CA THR A 62 16.57 12.57 -18.00
C THR A 62 16.65 14.10 -18.01
N LEU A 63 17.10 14.70 -19.10
CA LEU A 63 17.15 16.15 -19.29
C LEU A 63 15.75 16.77 -19.26
N LEU A 64 14.80 16.18 -20.00
CA LEU A 64 13.41 16.63 -20.00
C LEU A 64 12.80 16.56 -18.59
N HIS A 65 13.06 15.49 -17.84
CA HIS A 65 12.59 15.36 -16.46
C HIS A 65 13.16 16.42 -15.52
N CYS A 66 14.39 16.88 -15.76
CA CYS A 66 15.00 17.98 -15.02
C CYS A 66 14.34 19.33 -15.37
N ILE A 67 14.10 19.60 -16.65
CA ILE A 67 13.43 20.83 -17.13
C ILE A 67 12.01 20.95 -16.55
N VAL A 68 11.27 19.84 -16.54
CA VAL A 68 9.89 19.83 -16.00
C VAL A 68 9.87 19.91 -14.46
N GLY A 69 10.99 19.65 -13.79
CA GLY A 69 11.09 19.62 -12.33
C GLY A 69 10.64 18.32 -11.67
N SER A 70 10.44 17.26 -12.47
CA SER A 70 10.15 15.91 -11.95
C SER A 70 11.39 15.21 -11.39
N LEU A 71 12.59 15.64 -11.80
CA LEU A 71 13.87 15.15 -11.29
C LEU A 71 14.73 16.33 -10.83
N LYS A 72 15.35 16.21 -9.65
CA LYS A 72 16.32 17.21 -9.18
C LYS A 72 17.71 16.93 -9.73
N VAL A 73 18.38 17.99 -10.18
CA VAL A 73 19.78 17.96 -10.59
C VAL A 73 20.71 17.83 -9.38
N ASP A 74 21.89 17.23 -9.56
CA ASP A 74 22.87 17.05 -8.49
C ASP A 74 23.74 18.30 -8.30
N ARG A 75 24.08 18.98 -9.42
CA ARG A 75 24.78 20.28 -9.46
C ARG A 75 24.24 21.12 -10.63
N GLY A 76 24.48 22.43 -10.57
CA GLY A 76 24.01 23.39 -11.57
C GLY A 76 22.63 23.97 -11.25
N ALA A 77 22.08 24.72 -12.20
CA ALA A 77 20.76 25.34 -12.09
C ALA A 77 19.91 25.08 -13.33
N VAL A 78 18.63 24.82 -13.10
CA VAL A 78 17.60 24.70 -14.14
C VAL A 78 16.59 25.80 -13.92
N MET A 79 16.41 26.66 -14.92
CA MET A 79 15.39 27.71 -14.95
C MET A 79 14.39 27.38 -16.04
N THR A 80 13.10 27.48 -15.72
CA THR A 80 12.01 27.20 -16.65
C THR A 80 10.97 28.29 -16.49
N LEU A 81 10.62 28.95 -17.59
CA LEU A 81 9.72 30.10 -17.65
C LEU A 81 10.04 31.16 -16.57
N GLY A 82 11.35 31.45 -16.41
CA GLY A 82 11.90 32.49 -15.53
C GLY A 82 12.14 32.12 -14.06
N ALA A 83 11.88 30.89 -13.62
CA ALA A 83 12.15 30.47 -12.24
C ALA A 83 12.55 28.99 -12.15
N ARG A 84 12.99 28.54 -10.97
CA ARG A 84 13.35 27.13 -10.77
C ARG A 84 12.08 26.25 -10.72
N PRO A 85 12.02 25.12 -11.43
CA PRO A 85 10.94 24.17 -11.27
C PRO A 85 10.77 23.73 -9.81
N GLY A 86 9.54 23.71 -9.32
CA GLY A 86 9.21 23.37 -7.93
C GLY A 86 9.38 24.51 -6.91
N GLN A 87 9.77 25.72 -7.34
CA GLN A 87 9.82 26.89 -6.46
C GLN A 87 8.39 27.27 -5.98
N PRO A 88 8.19 27.66 -4.71
CA PRO A 88 6.86 28.04 -4.20
C PRO A 88 6.18 29.11 -5.07
N GLY A 89 4.92 28.87 -5.44
CA GLY A 89 4.15 29.78 -6.32
C GLY A 89 4.48 29.68 -7.81
N HIS A 90 5.55 28.98 -8.20
CA HIS A 90 5.85 28.72 -9.60
C HIS A 90 5.00 27.55 -10.13
N LYS A 91 4.35 27.74 -11.28
CA LYS A 91 3.41 26.76 -11.86
C LYS A 91 4.08 25.72 -12.77
N VAL A 92 5.34 25.41 -12.50
CA VAL A 92 6.13 24.35 -13.15
C VAL A 92 6.78 23.49 -12.07
N PRO A 93 6.50 22.18 -11.98
CA PRO A 93 5.47 21.46 -12.74
C PRO A 93 4.06 22.03 -12.48
N GLY A 94 3.14 21.88 -13.45
CA GLY A 94 1.81 22.48 -13.35
C GLY A 94 1.20 22.90 -14.68
N CYS A 95 0.27 23.87 -14.63
CA CYS A 95 -0.56 24.20 -15.77
C CYS A 95 0.13 25.00 -16.90
N ARG A 96 1.38 25.43 -16.71
CA ARG A 96 2.15 26.16 -17.72
C ARG A 96 2.93 25.25 -18.67
N VAL A 97 3.10 23.98 -18.32
CA VAL A 97 3.89 23.01 -19.10
C VAL A 97 3.03 21.84 -19.55
N GLY A 98 2.94 21.63 -20.87
CA GLY A 98 2.40 20.39 -21.44
C GLY A 98 3.53 19.39 -21.62
N TYR A 99 3.34 18.16 -21.15
CA TYR A 99 4.36 17.12 -21.25
C TYR A 99 3.77 15.84 -21.82
N MET A 100 4.46 15.30 -22.83
CA MET A 100 4.21 13.99 -23.38
C MET A 100 5.41 13.08 -23.10
N PRO A 101 5.28 12.09 -22.19
CA PRO A 101 6.32 11.11 -21.93
C PRO A 101 6.49 10.10 -23.08
N GLN A 102 7.66 9.45 -23.13
CA GLN A 102 7.97 8.40 -24.10
C GLN A 102 7.07 7.16 -23.93
N GLU A 103 6.92 6.71 -22.68
CA GLU A 103 5.88 5.75 -22.30
C GLU A 103 4.53 6.47 -22.27
N LEU A 104 3.52 5.92 -22.93
CA LEU A 104 2.24 6.61 -23.17
C LEU A 104 1.54 7.08 -21.88
N ALA A 105 1.78 6.40 -20.74
CA ALA A 105 1.24 6.75 -19.43
C ALA A 105 -0.26 7.12 -19.48
N LEU A 106 -1.07 6.20 -20.02
CA LEU A 106 -2.52 6.31 -20.13
C LEU A 106 -3.22 5.24 -19.29
N TYR A 107 -4.33 5.61 -18.65
CA TYR A 107 -5.17 4.66 -17.93
C TYR A 107 -5.93 3.78 -18.92
N GLN A 108 -5.56 2.50 -19.00
CA GLN A 108 -6.12 1.54 -19.96
C GLN A 108 -7.63 1.35 -19.83
N SER A 109 -8.16 1.50 -18.61
CA SER A 109 -9.59 1.36 -18.31
C SER A 109 -10.42 2.61 -18.61
N PHE A 110 -9.82 3.72 -19.05
CA PHE A 110 -10.54 4.95 -19.37
C PHE A 110 -10.97 5.01 -20.82
N THR A 111 -12.01 5.78 -21.10
CA THR A 111 -12.26 6.26 -22.46
C THR A 111 -11.40 7.46 -22.79
N ILE A 112 -11.34 7.80 -24.08
CA ILE A 112 -10.63 8.99 -24.56
C ILE A 112 -11.21 10.25 -23.89
N ALA A 113 -12.54 10.39 -23.86
CA ALA A 113 -13.18 11.52 -23.21
C ALA A 113 -12.81 11.59 -21.71
N GLU A 114 -12.94 10.48 -20.97
CA GLU A 114 -12.59 10.43 -19.54
C GLU A 114 -11.14 10.82 -19.28
N THR A 115 -10.23 10.40 -20.14
CA THR A 115 -8.80 10.73 -20.06
C THR A 115 -8.58 12.24 -20.18
N LEU A 116 -9.14 12.88 -21.21
CA LEU A 116 -9.04 14.34 -21.37
C LEU A 116 -9.75 15.09 -20.23
N PHE A 117 -10.88 14.57 -19.75
CA PHE A 117 -11.60 15.13 -18.62
C PHE A 117 -10.85 15.01 -17.29
N TYR A 118 -10.06 13.96 -17.09
CA TYR A 118 -9.23 13.78 -15.91
C TYR A 118 -8.06 14.77 -15.91
N PHE A 119 -7.25 14.79 -16.97
CA PHE A 119 -6.12 15.72 -17.06
C PHE A 119 -6.56 17.18 -17.11
N GLY A 120 -7.67 17.48 -17.79
CA GLY A 120 -8.26 18.82 -17.78
C GLY A 120 -8.67 19.28 -16.38
N ARG A 121 -9.19 18.39 -15.53
CA ARG A 121 -9.51 18.71 -14.13
C ARG A 121 -8.26 18.94 -13.28
N ILE A 122 -7.21 18.14 -13.46
CA ILE A 122 -5.91 18.36 -12.78
C ILE A 122 -5.33 19.72 -13.16
N HIS A 123 -5.44 20.10 -14.43
CA HIS A 123 -5.03 21.42 -14.92
C HIS A 123 -6.03 22.55 -14.58
N LYS A 124 -7.04 22.27 -13.74
CA LYS A 124 -8.05 23.23 -13.25
C LYS A 124 -8.85 23.91 -14.37
N MET A 125 -9.07 23.22 -15.48
CA MET A 125 -9.87 23.70 -16.59
C MET A 125 -11.37 23.56 -16.30
N LYS A 126 -12.17 24.53 -16.78
CA LYS A 126 -13.63 24.44 -16.75
C LYS A 126 -14.12 23.34 -17.69
N SER A 127 -15.17 22.61 -17.30
CA SER A 127 -15.69 21.48 -18.08
C SER A 127 -16.11 21.86 -19.50
N ASP A 128 -16.65 23.05 -19.72
CA ASP A 128 -17.04 23.52 -21.07
C ASP A 128 -15.82 23.72 -21.96
N ARG A 129 -14.72 24.27 -21.42
CA ARG A 129 -13.47 24.42 -22.15
C ARG A 129 -12.85 23.07 -22.49
N ILE A 130 -12.93 22.09 -21.57
CA ILE A 130 -12.48 20.72 -21.84
C ILE A 130 -13.26 20.12 -23.02
N LYS A 131 -14.59 20.29 -23.07
CA LYS A 131 -15.42 19.80 -24.18
C LYS A 131 -15.04 20.46 -25.51
N SER A 132 -14.89 21.79 -25.55
CA SER A 132 -14.47 22.49 -26.77
C SER A 132 -13.10 22.03 -27.25
N ARG A 133 -12.14 21.86 -26.33
CA ARG A 133 -10.80 21.34 -26.66
C ARG A 133 -10.85 19.88 -27.12
N LEU A 134 -11.69 19.05 -26.50
CA LEU A 134 -11.89 17.66 -26.90
C LEU A 134 -12.37 17.57 -28.36
N THR A 135 -13.37 18.37 -28.75
CA THR A 135 -13.88 18.41 -30.12
C THR A 135 -12.80 18.80 -31.11
N PHE A 136 -12.06 19.89 -30.83
CA PHE A 136 -10.95 20.35 -31.66
C PHE A 136 -9.84 19.30 -31.80
N LEU A 137 -9.34 18.77 -30.67
CA LEU A 137 -8.23 17.80 -30.66
C LEU A 137 -8.61 16.48 -31.34
N ARG A 138 -9.88 16.08 -31.24
CA ARG A 138 -10.39 14.88 -31.90
C ARG A 138 -10.37 15.02 -33.41
N GLU A 139 -10.83 16.15 -33.94
CA GLU A 139 -10.83 16.43 -35.37
C GLU A 139 -9.39 16.57 -35.90
N PHE A 140 -8.58 17.37 -35.21
CA PHE A 140 -7.19 17.63 -35.58
C PHE A 140 -6.31 16.36 -35.56
N LEU A 141 -6.30 15.61 -34.45
CA LEU A 141 -5.45 14.42 -34.29
C LEU A 141 -6.11 13.13 -34.78
N ARG A 142 -7.29 13.20 -35.40
CA ARG A 142 -8.09 12.04 -35.81
C ARG A 142 -8.17 11.00 -34.69
N LEU A 143 -8.60 11.46 -33.51
CA LEU A 143 -8.72 10.60 -32.33
C LEU A 143 -9.90 9.63 -32.53
N PRO A 144 -9.83 8.43 -31.92
CA PRO A 144 -10.95 7.49 -31.94
C PRO A 144 -12.21 8.10 -31.29
N PRO A 145 -13.38 7.45 -31.44
CA PRO A 145 -14.62 7.88 -30.83
C PRO A 145 -14.47 8.08 -29.31
N GLU A 146 -15.11 9.12 -28.78
CA GLU A 146 -14.99 9.55 -27.37
C GLU A 146 -15.26 8.46 -26.32
N GLY A 147 -16.16 7.53 -26.64
CA GLY A 147 -16.54 6.41 -25.78
C GLY A 147 -15.64 5.17 -25.90
N ARG A 148 -14.67 5.15 -26.83
CA ARG A 148 -13.77 4.01 -27.01
C ARG A 148 -12.76 3.92 -25.86
N LEU A 149 -12.48 2.72 -25.39
CA LEU A 149 -11.52 2.47 -24.32
C LEU A 149 -10.08 2.60 -24.82
N VAL A 150 -9.19 3.11 -23.98
CA VAL A 150 -7.75 3.21 -24.29
C VAL A 150 -7.14 1.83 -24.59
N MET A 151 -7.56 0.79 -23.85
CA MET A 151 -7.08 -0.58 -24.09
C MET A 151 -7.48 -1.16 -25.45
N GLU A 152 -8.52 -0.62 -26.10
CA GLU A 152 -8.97 -1.05 -27.43
C GLU A 152 -8.31 -0.25 -28.57
N CYS A 153 -7.54 0.78 -28.23
CA CYS A 153 -6.85 1.64 -29.19
C CYS A 153 -5.53 1.01 -29.64
N SER A 154 -5.20 1.16 -30.92
CA SER A 154 -3.87 0.87 -31.47
C SER A 154 -2.80 1.75 -30.82
N GLY A 155 -1.54 1.31 -30.81
CA GLY A 155 -0.43 2.09 -30.23
C GLY A 155 -0.30 3.51 -30.81
N GLY A 156 -0.57 3.67 -32.11
CA GLY A 156 -0.63 4.98 -32.77
C GLY A 156 -1.78 5.85 -32.25
N GLU A 157 -3.00 5.31 -32.11
CA GLU A 157 -4.14 6.02 -31.52
C GLU A 157 -3.88 6.44 -30.06
N GLN A 158 -3.25 5.56 -29.27
CA GLN A 158 -2.85 5.87 -27.90
C GLN A 158 -1.79 6.99 -27.87
N ARG A 159 -0.82 6.99 -28.80
CA ARG A 159 0.18 8.06 -28.91
C ARG A 159 -0.45 9.40 -29.25
N ARG A 160 -1.39 9.43 -30.19
CA ARG A 160 -2.17 10.64 -30.50
C ARG A 160 -2.99 11.12 -29.31
N THR A 161 -3.57 10.20 -28.55
CA THR A 161 -4.30 10.55 -27.31
C THR A 161 -3.35 11.14 -26.25
N SER A 162 -2.16 10.56 -26.09
CA SER A 162 -1.12 11.10 -25.19
C SER A 162 -0.69 12.51 -25.59
N PHE A 163 -0.54 12.74 -26.91
CA PHE A 163 -0.21 14.06 -27.45
C PHE A 163 -1.35 15.08 -27.24
N ALA A 164 -2.60 14.66 -27.44
CA ALA A 164 -3.78 15.49 -27.20
C ALA A 164 -3.83 16.03 -25.76
N ILE A 165 -3.46 15.20 -24.77
CA ILE A 165 -3.40 15.60 -23.36
C ILE A 165 -2.34 16.69 -23.14
N ALA A 166 -1.17 16.60 -23.77
CA ALA A 166 -0.13 17.63 -23.66
C ALA A 166 -0.57 18.98 -24.25
N LEU A 167 -1.38 18.95 -25.30
CA LEU A 167 -1.96 20.14 -25.96
C LEU A 167 -3.24 20.67 -25.28
N LEU A 168 -3.83 19.91 -24.35
CA LEU A 168 -5.17 20.18 -23.82
C LEU A 168 -5.27 21.57 -23.17
N GLN A 169 -4.30 21.90 -22.34
CA GLN A 169 -4.29 23.12 -21.53
C GLN A 169 -3.72 24.37 -22.21
N GLU A 170 -3.29 24.25 -23.48
CA GLU A 170 -2.65 25.34 -24.23
C GLU A 170 -1.44 25.95 -23.50
N PRO A 171 -0.39 25.14 -23.24
CA PRO A 171 0.73 25.53 -22.39
C PRO A 171 1.64 26.59 -23.02
N GLU A 172 2.40 27.29 -22.17
CA GLU A 172 3.47 28.21 -22.60
C GLU A 172 4.74 27.45 -23.04
N LEU A 173 4.98 26.29 -22.42
CA LEU A 173 6.07 25.38 -22.76
C LEU A 173 5.51 23.97 -23.02
N LEU A 174 5.76 23.44 -24.21
CA LEU A 174 5.34 22.11 -24.62
C LEU A 174 6.58 21.22 -24.77
N ILE A 175 6.65 20.13 -24.02
CA ILE A 175 7.77 19.19 -24.03
C ILE A 175 7.26 17.84 -24.53
N LEU A 176 7.83 17.36 -25.62
CA LEU A 176 7.36 16.19 -26.33
C LEU A 176 8.50 15.18 -26.46
N ASP A 177 8.33 14.02 -25.82
CA ASP A 177 9.29 12.92 -25.92
C ASP A 177 8.89 11.97 -27.05
N GLU A 178 9.57 12.06 -28.21
CA GLU A 178 9.32 11.26 -29.41
C GLU A 178 7.84 11.23 -29.90
N PRO A 179 7.19 12.39 -30.14
CA PRO A 179 5.74 12.46 -30.34
C PRO A 179 5.22 11.78 -31.62
N THR A 180 6.05 11.65 -32.65
CA THR A 180 5.66 11.28 -34.03
C THR A 180 5.90 9.81 -34.37
N VAL A 181 6.51 9.04 -33.47
CA VAL A 181 6.83 7.62 -33.68
C VAL A 181 5.55 6.80 -33.91
N GLY A 182 5.46 6.12 -35.04
CA GLY A 182 4.26 5.32 -35.38
C GLY A 182 3.02 6.14 -35.77
N VAL A 183 3.19 7.45 -36.06
CA VAL A 183 2.17 8.30 -36.69
C VAL A 183 2.39 8.30 -38.21
N ASP A 184 1.29 8.31 -38.98
CA ASP A 184 1.35 8.35 -40.44
C ASP A 184 2.01 9.64 -40.96
N PRO A 185 2.67 9.62 -42.14
CA PRO A 185 3.42 10.78 -42.64
C PRO A 185 2.58 12.04 -42.85
N LEU A 186 1.35 11.91 -43.33
CA LEU A 186 0.47 13.06 -43.59
C LEU A 186 0.05 13.74 -42.29
N LEU A 187 -0.34 12.95 -41.29
CA LEU A 187 -0.69 13.49 -39.99
C LEU A 187 0.52 14.05 -39.25
N ARG A 188 1.70 13.46 -39.41
CA ARG A 188 2.95 14.02 -38.88
C ARG A 188 3.22 15.42 -39.42
N GLN A 189 3.04 15.62 -40.73
CA GLN A 189 3.16 16.95 -41.34
C GLN A 189 2.13 17.92 -40.77
N SER A 190 0.85 17.52 -40.67
CA SER A 190 -0.20 18.36 -40.08
C SER A 190 0.08 18.71 -38.61
N ILE A 191 0.63 17.77 -37.83
CA ILE A 191 1.08 18.00 -36.46
C ILE A 191 2.20 19.04 -36.42
N TRP A 192 3.18 18.94 -37.33
CA TRP A 192 4.28 19.89 -37.43
C TRP A 192 3.82 21.30 -37.81
N GLU A 193 2.95 21.42 -38.81
CA GLU A 193 2.35 22.69 -39.23
C GLU A 193 1.61 23.37 -38.06
N HIS A 194 0.85 22.61 -37.27
CA HIS A 194 0.19 23.15 -36.09
C HIS A 194 1.19 23.57 -34.99
N MET A 195 2.28 22.83 -34.79
CA MET A 195 3.33 23.21 -33.84
C MET A 195 4.00 24.53 -34.25
N LEU A 196 4.26 24.73 -35.55
CA LEU A 196 4.76 26.00 -36.07
C LEU A 196 3.74 27.13 -35.86
N GLU A 197 2.46 26.88 -36.14
CA GLU A 197 1.37 27.83 -35.94
C GLU A 197 1.29 28.31 -34.49
N ILE A 198 1.27 27.40 -33.51
CA ILE A 198 1.18 27.77 -32.08
C ILE A 198 2.47 28.41 -31.56
N SER A 199 3.63 28.03 -32.10
CA SER A 199 4.92 28.64 -31.77
C SER A 199 4.95 30.12 -32.20
N GLN A 200 4.48 30.41 -33.42
CA GLN A 200 4.48 31.76 -33.98
C GLN A 200 3.34 32.64 -33.43
N SER A 201 2.11 32.11 -33.40
CA SER A 201 0.92 32.89 -33.02
C SER A 201 0.77 33.10 -31.52
N ARG A 202 1.04 32.06 -30.72
CA ARG A 202 0.82 32.07 -29.26
C ARG A 202 2.11 32.23 -28.46
N LYS A 203 3.26 32.28 -29.14
CA LYS A 203 4.60 32.27 -28.51
C LYS A 203 4.83 31.06 -27.61
N THR A 204 4.17 29.93 -27.90
CA THR A 204 4.41 28.66 -27.19
C THR A 204 5.82 28.17 -27.54
N THR A 205 6.61 27.82 -26.53
CA THR A 205 7.93 27.23 -26.76
C THR A 205 7.79 25.72 -26.81
N ILE A 206 8.41 25.07 -27.79
CA ILE A 206 8.27 23.63 -27.98
C ILE A 206 9.64 22.98 -27.92
N ILE A 207 9.81 21.97 -27.06
CA ILE A 207 11.00 21.11 -27.01
C ILE A 207 10.57 19.73 -27.47
N ILE A 208 11.19 19.23 -28.54
CA ILE A 208 10.89 17.92 -29.12
C ILE A 208 12.16 17.08 -29.08
N THR A 209 12.09 15.91 -28.45
CA THR A 209 13.11 14.88 -28.69
C THR A 209 12.68 14.04 -29.86
N THR A 210 13.63 13.74 -30.73
CA THR A 210 13.38 12.88 -31.88
C THR A 210 14.64 12.11 -32.20
N HIS A 211 14.47 10.95 -32.80
CA HIS A 211 15.53 10.21 -33.49
C HIS A 211 15.44 10.41 -35.01
N TYR A 212 14.41 11.09 -35.51
CA TYR A 212 14.27 11.44 -36.91
C TYR A 212 14.98 12.76 -37.21
N VAL A 213 16.10 12.68 -37.91
CA VAL A 213 16.93 13.83 -38.28
C VAL A 213 16.13 14.89 -39.06
N GLU A 214 15.20 14.47 -39.92
CA GLU A 214 14.36 15.39 -40.71
C GLU A 214 13.42 16.25 -39.84
N GLU A 215 12.97 15.74 -38.68
CA GLU A 215 12.17 16.55 -37.74
C GLU A 215 13.04 17.58 -37.04
N ALA A 216 14.27 17.21 -36.65
CA ALA A 216 15.22 18.14 -36.08
C ALA A 216 15.61 19.24 -37.09
N ARG A 217 15.77 18.89 -38.38
CA ARG A 217 16.09 19.83 -39.44
C ARG A 217 15.05 20.95 -39.60
N GLN A 218 13.78 20.67 -39.32
CA GLN A 218 12.70 21.64 -39.42
C GLN A 218 12.59 22.56 -38.19
N ALA A 219 13.30 22.26 -37.10
CA ALA A 219 13.29 23.05 -35.88
C ALA A 219 14.03 24.39 -36.06
N ASN A 220 13.67 25.40 -35.27
CA ASN A 220 14.37 26.68 -35.29
C ASN A 220 15.79 26.57 -34.72
N MET A 221 15.96 25.68 -33.74
CA MET A 221 17.21 25.43 -33.05
C MET A 221 17.35 23.92 -32.82
N VAL A 222 18.56 23.39 -33.00
CA VAL A 222 18.85 21.97 -32.73
C VAL A 222 19.96 21.84 -31.70
N GLY A 223 19.70 21.01 -30.70
CA GLY A 223 20.69 20.51 -29.76
C GLY A 223 21.11 19.09 -30.13
N LEU A 224 22.40 18.88 -30.37
CA LEU A 224 22.98 17.57 -30.66
C LEU A 224 23.61 17.00 -29.39
N MET A 225 23.05 15.93 -28.84
CA MET A 225 23.41 15.39 -27.53
C MET A 225 24.03 14.00 -27.60
N ARG A 226 25.13 13.78 -26.87
CA ARG A 226 25.82 12.48 -26.74
C ARG A 226 26.43 12.35 -25.34
N ASP A 227 26.34 11.15 -24.76
CA ASP A 227 26.97 10.79 -23.47
C ASP A 227 26.78 11.82 -22.34
N GLY A 228 25.57 12.40 -22.27
CA GLY A 228 25.21 13.38 -21.24
C GLY A 228 25.65 14.83 -21.49
N ARG A 229 26.24 15.12 -22.66
CA ARG A 229 26.77 16.44 -23.06
C ARG A 229 26.12 16.94 -24.35
N LEU A 230 26.11 18.25 -24.52
CA LEU A 230 25.66 18.91 -25.76
C LEU A 230 26.89 19.15 -26.66
N LEU A 231 26.93 18.51 -27.81
CA LEU A 231 28.02 18.63 -28.79
C LEU A 231 27.93 19.94 -29.57
N ALA A 232 26.69 20.36 -29.88
CA ALA A 232 26.40 21.62 -30.56
C ALA A 232 24.97 22.07 -30.26
N GLU A 233 24.76 23.39 -30.24
CA GLU A 233 23.46 24.05 -30.12
C GLU A 233 23.43 25.21 -31.11
N SER A 234 22.74 25.05 -32.23
CA SER A 234 22.69 26.07 -33.28
C SER A 234 21.50 25.84 -34.23
N PRO A 235 21.10 26.84 -35.02
CA PRO A 235 20.14 26.65 -36.10
C PRO A 235 20.63 25.57 -37.06
N PRO A 236 19.75 24.68 -37.58
CA PRO A 236 20.15 23.60 -38.48
C PRO A 236 20.93 24.08 -39.72
N GLU A 237 20.52 25.21 -40.31
CA GLU A 237 21.18 25.77 -41.48
C GLU A 237 22.62 26.22 -41.19
N ASP A 238 22.87 26.74 -40.00
CA ASP A 238 24.20 27.20 -39.60
C ASP A 238 25.14 26.01 -39.39
N LEU A 239 24.65 24.92 -38.77
CA LEU A 239 25.41 23.69 -38.61
C LEU A 239 25.82 23.08 -39.97
N LEU A 240 24.90 23.06 -40.93
CA LEU A 240 25.17 22.57 -42.29
C LEU A 240 26.21 23.46 -43.00
N ARG A 241 26.12 24.79 -42.86
CA ARG A 241 27.07 25.75 -43.46
C ARG A 241 28.46 25.66 -42.85
N VAL A 242 28.56 25.61 -41.52
CA VAL A 242 29.83 25.58 -40.78
C VAL A 242 30.62 24.30 -41.09
N HIS A 243 29.94 23.16 -41.20
CA HIS A 243 30.58 21.89 -41.49
C HIS A 243 30.64 21.55 -42.99
N ASN A 244 30.01 22.36 -43.85
CA ASN A 244 29.94 22.18 -45.30
C ASN A 244 29.39 20.81 -45.72
N LEU A 245 28.28 20.39 -45.10
CA LEU A 245 27.62 19.10 -45.32
C LEU A 245 26.16 19.31 -45.76
N GLN A 246 25.58 18.29 -46.41
CA GLN A 246 24.22 18.36 -46.97
C GLN A 246 23.15 17.78 -46.03
N SER A 247 23.53 16.87 -45.13
CA SER A 247 22.63 16.26 -44.15
C SER A 247 23.04 16.59 -42.72
N LEU A 248 22.05 16.82 -41.86
CA LEU A 248 22.26 17.03 -40.43
C LEU A 248 22.76 15.73 -39.75
N GLU A 249 22.49 14.57 -40.36
CA GLU A 249 23.01 13.27 -39.92
C GLU A 249 24.54 13.21 -40.08
N ASP A 250 25.06 13.65 -41.22
CA ASP A 250 26.51 13.70 -41.48
C ASP A 250 27.21 14.66 -40.51
N VAL A 251 26.58 15.80 -40.21
CA VAL A 251 27.08 16.75 -39.21
C VAL A 251 27.13 16.10 -37.84
N PHE A 252 26.08 15.38 -37.45
CA PHE A 252 26.03 14.69 -36.18
C PHE A 252 27.11 13.60 -36.07
N LEU A 253 27.29 12.80 -37.13
CA LEU A 253 28.35 11.80 -37.22
C LEU A 253 29.75 12.44 -37.11
N ARG A 254 29.98 13.54 -37.84
CA ARG A 254 31.25 14.29 -37.80
C ARG A 254 31.57 14.79 -36.39
N LEU A 255 30.60 15.37 -35.71
CA LEU A 255 30.75 15.84 -34.32
C LEU A 255 31.01 14.67 -33.36
N CYS A 256 30.33 13.55 -33.57
CA CYS A 256 30.54 12.33 -32.80
C CYS A 256 31.96 11.76 -32.96
N GLU A 257 32.51 11.73 -34.17
CA GLU A 257 33.89 11.28 -34.43
C GLU A 257 34.91 12.22 -33.76
N HIS A 258 34.65 13.53 -33.81
CA HIS A 258 35.55 14.53 -33.23
C HIS A 258 35.58 14.46 -31.70
N ASP A 259 34.43 14.19 -31.08
CA ASP A 259 34.29 14.00 -29.64
C ASP A 259 35.01 12.73 -29.16
N GLN A 260 34.91 11.62 -29.93
CA GLN A 260 35.66 10.38 -29.64
C GLN A 260 37.17 10.60 -29.65
N ARG A 261 37.69 11.31 -30.67
CA ARG A 261 39.14 11.60 -30.76
C ARG A 261 39.63 12.47 -29.61
N ARG A 262 38.84 13.49 -29.22
CA ARG A 262 39.16 14.31 -28.02
C ARG A 262 39.23 13.47 -26.75
N GLY A 263 38.34 12.48 -26.60
CA GLY A 263 38.39 11.54 -25.47
C GLY A 263 39.59 10.60 -25.48
N GLU A 264 40.11 10.22 -26.66
CA GLU A 264 41.33 9.40 -26.80
C GLU A 264 42.61 10.23 -26.57
N ASP A 265 42.65 11.48 -27.02
CA ASP A 265 43.77 12.41 -26.81
C ASP A 265 43.91 12.81 -25.32
N ASP A 266 42.81 12.95 -24.57
CA ASP A 266 42.83 13.20 -23.12
C ASP A 266 43.32 11.99 -22.29
N ILE A 267 43.28 10.77 -22.85
CA ILE A 267 43.83 9.55 -22.22
C ILE A 267 45.31 9.36 -22.58
N THR A 268 45.81 10.02 -23.63
CA THR A 268 47.17 9.85 -24.18
C THR A 268 48.04 11.10 -23.99
N GLY A 269 48.17 11.56 -22.74
CA GLY A 269 49.27 12.46 -22.34
C GLY A 269 50.63 11.72 -22.36
N PRO A 270 51.76 12.41 -22.63
CA PRO A 270 52.98 11.77 -23.12
C PRO A 270 53.72 11.01 -22.01
N THR A 271 53.83 9.69 -22.15
CA THR A 271 54.88 8.91 -21.48
C THR A 271 56.04 8.67 -22.47
N PRO A 272 57.31 8.83 -22.05
CA PRO A 272 58.43 8.66 -22.93
C PRO A 272 58.64 7.17 -23.27
N HIS A 273 58.99 6.93 -24.53
CA HIS A 273 59.36 5.65 -25.11
C HIS A 273 60.26 4.79 -24.22
N SER A 274 59.90 3.51 -24.08
CA SER A 274 60.83 2.40 -24.34
C SER A 274 60.12 1.04 -24.44
N GLN A 275 60.21 0.47 -25.64
CA GLN A 275 60.45 -0.94 -25.99
C GLN A 275 59.36 -2.01 -25.79
N GLU A 276 59.13 -2.69 -26.91
CA GLU A 276 58.39 -3.93 -27.13
C GLU A 276 58.76 -5.04 -26.12
N THR A 277 57.78 -5.82 -25.66
CA THR A 277 57.81 -7.31 -25.73
C THR A 277 56.40 -7.88 -25.54
N GLN A 278 56.08 -8.90 -26.34
CA GLN A 278 54.89 -9.75 -26.26
C GLN A 278 54.86 -10.59 -24.96
N ALA A 279 53.69 -10.79 -24.32
CA ALA A 279 53.24 -12.10 -23.79
C ALA A 279 51.85 -12.07 -23.11
N VAL A 280 51.01 -12.97 -23.63
CA VAL A 280 49.88 -13.76 -23.12
C VAL A 280 49.74 -13.95 -21.58
N GLU A 281 48.46 -13.98 -21.15
CA GLU A 281 47.80 -14.59 -19.97
C GLU A 281 48.61 -14.95 -18.69
N GLN A 282 48.13 -14.47 -17.52
CA GLN A 282 47.49 -15.28 -16.46
C GLN A 282 47.45 -14.54 -15.09
N VAL A 283 46.23 -14.42 -14.56
CA VAL A 283 45.78 -14.75 -13.19
C VAL A 283 46.84 -14.74 -12.05
N ASN A 284 46.70 -13.82 -11.09
CA ASN A 284 46.33 -14.02 -9.66
C ASN A 284 46.96 -12.96 -8.72
N ARG A 285 46.08 -12.37 -7.89
CA ARG A 285 46.17 -12.24 -6.43
C ARG A 285 47.47 -11.66 -5.83
N TYR A 286 47.39 -10.51 -5.16
CA TYR A 286 47.88 -10.35 -3.78
C TYR A 286 47.27 -9.12 -3.11
N GLN A 287 47.28 -9.22 -1.79
CA GLN A 287 46.61 -8.45 -0.77
C GLN A 287 47.62 -7.57 -0.03
N ASP A 288 47.07 -6.63 0.75
CA ASP A 288 47.61 -5.96 1.94
C ASP A 288 48.48 -4.70 1.79
N ASP A 289 47.84 -3.62 2.26
CA ASP A 289 48.24 -2.70 3.35
C ASP A 289 49.44 -1.74 3.26
N ASP A 290 49.18 -0.60 3.92
CA ASP A 290 50.05 0.49 4.38
C ASP A 290 50.56 1.52 3.35
N LEU A 291 49.98 2.73 3.40
CA LEU A 291 50.71 3.89 3.91
C LEU A 291 49.79 5.09 4.18
N VAL A 292 49.64 5.41 5.47
CA VAL A 292 49.15 6.68 6.01
C VAL A 292 50.35 7.55 6.38
N ASP A 293 50.19 8.86 6.19
CA ASP A 293 51.01 9.96 6.70
C ASP A 293 52.45 10.09 6.23
N LEU A 294 52.69 11.08 5.37
CA LEU A 294 53.48 12.27 5.70
C LEU A 294 53.76 13.07 4.42
N LEU A 295 53.30 14.33 4.39
CA LEU A 295 54.13 15.53 4.15
C LEU A 295 53.23 16.70 3.75
N THR A 296 52.75 17.37 4.78
CA THR A 296 52.50 18.81 4.79
C THR A 296 53.81 19.56 4.55
N SER A 297 53.90 20.32 3.46
CA SER A 297 54.44 21.69 3.43
C SER A 297 54.66 22.16 1.99
N GLY A 298 54.16 23.34 1.64
CA GLY A 298 54.79 24.17 0.60
C GLY A 298 53.87 24.78 -0.45
N ALA A 299 53.51 26.04 -0.20
CA ALA A 299 53.36 27.13 -1.17
C ALA A 299 52.17 27.12 -2.16
N SER A 300 51.27 28.08 -1.89
CA SER A 300 50.31 28.71 -2.82
C SER A 300 50.98 29.28 -4.09
N PRO A 301 50.23 29.36 -5.20
CA PRO A 301 49.94 30.70 -5.72
C PRO A 301 48.49 30.93 -6.21
N GLN A 302 47.94 32.04 -5.74
CA GLN A 302 47.06 33.01 -6.39
C GLN A 302 45.69 32.57 -6.94
N GLU A 303 44.68 32.82 -6.10
CA GLU A 303 43.26 32.93 -6.44
C GLU A 303 43.01 34.08 -7.43
N SER A 304 42.33 33.77 -8.54
CA SER A 304 41.63 34.73 -9.38
C SER A 304 40.12 34.58 -9.09
N GLU A 305 39.46 35.70 -8.85
CA GLU A 305 38.11 35.81 -8.26
C GLU A 305 37.01 35.01 -8.99
N GLU A 306 36.60 33.87 -8.43
CA GLU A 306 35.28 33.28 -8.67
C GLU A 306 34.29 33.86 -7.65
N GLN A 307 33.32 34.64 -8.14
CA GLN A 307 32.19 35.11 -7.33
C GLN A 307 31.32 33.93 -6.89
N HIS A 308 31.63 33.38 -5.71
CA HIS A 308 30.76 32.47 -4.96
C HIS A 308 29.48 33.19 -4.51
N TYR A 309 28.40 33.01 -5.29
CA TYR A 309 27.04 33.39 -4.88
C TYR A 309 26.57 32.48 -3.73
N LYS A 310 26.61 32.99 -2.49
CA LYS A 310 26.06 32.32 -1.30
C LYS A 310 24.52 32.34 -1.37
N PRO A 311 23.82 31.21 -1.13
CA PRO A 311 22.37 31.22 -1.05
C PRO A 311 21.94 31.93 0.23
N HIS A 312 21.31 33.11 0.09
CA HIS A 312 20.55 33.73 1.18
C HIS A 312 19.36 32.82 1.54
N PHE A 313 19.52 32.00 2.58
CA PHE A 313 18.42 31.25 3.19
C PHE A 313 17.67 32.17 4.17
N SER A 314 16.92 33.12 3.60
CA SER A 314 15.95 33.95 4.32
C SER A 314 14.54 33.54 3.91
N GLY A 315 14.20 32.27 4.16
CA GLY A 315 12.84 31.75 4.02
C GLY A 315 12.17 31.71 5.38
N SER A 316 11.28 32.66 5.66
CA SER A 316 10.37 32.60 6.82
C SER A 316 9.66 31.24 6.87
N LEU A 317 9.60 30.62 8.04
CA LEU A 317 8.89 29.35 8.31
C LEU A 317 7.44 29.37 7.77
N ALA A 318 6.83 30.56 7.62
CA ALA A 318 5.49 30.73 7.06
C ALA A 318 5.39 30.39 5.55
N ALA A 319 6.46 30.59 4.76
CA ALA A 319 6.47 30.26 3.33
C ALA A 319 6.62 28.74 3.07
N CYS A 320 7.08 27.98 4.07
CA CYS A 320 7.13 26.52 3.99
C CYS A 320 5.75 25.88 4.21
N CYS A 321 4.86 26.54 4.95
CA CYS A 321 3.51 26.05 5.26
C CYS A 321 2.49 26.28 4.12
N SER A 322 2.65 27.31 3.28
CA SER A 322 1.72 27.56 2.16
C SER A 322 1.79 26.49 1.05
N ASN A 323 2.92 25.77 0.96
CA ASN A 323 3.11 24.65 0.03
C ASN A 323 2.54 23.32 0.54
N TRP A 324 1.95 23.31 1.74
CA TRP A 324 1.48 22.09 2.39
C TRP A 324 -0.04 21.89 2.34
N CYS A 325 -0.79 22.88 1.84
CA CYS A 325 -2.22 22.72 1.67
C CYS A 325 -2.51 21.96 0.37
N PRO A 326 -2.95 20.70 0.46
CA PRO A 326 -3.34 19.95 -0.73
C PRO A 326 -4.54 20.61 -1.38
N SER A 327 -4.55 20.67 -2.71
CA SER A 327 -5.68 21.24 -3.42
C SER A 327 -6.84 20.24 -3.45
N PRO A 328 -8.04 20.64 -2.97
CA PRO A 328 -9.19 19.74 -2.93
C PRO A 328 -9.65 19.33 -4.33
N GLN A 329 -9.39 20.17 -5.35
CA GLN A 329 -9.69 19.85 -6.75
C GLN A 329 -8.84 18.68 -7.28
N ASN A 330 -7.54 18.64 -6.98
CA ASN A 330 -6.68 17.53 -7.39
C ASN A 330 -7.09 16.24 -6.68
N ILE A 331 -7.33 16.30 -5.37
CA ILE A 331 -7.81 15.15 -4.59
C ILE A 331 -9.13 14.63 -5.17
N ALA A 332 -10.09 15.51 -5.45
CA ALA A 332 -11.37 15.14 -6.04
C ALA A 332 -11.21 14.52 -7.44
N ALA A 333 -10.33 15.06 -8.30
CA ALA A 333 -10.04 14.48 -9.61
C ALA A 333 -9.49 13.06 -9.51
N ILE A 334 -8.56 12.82 -8.58
CA ILE A 334 -7.94 11.50 -8.34
C ILE A 334 -8.96 10.52 -7.74
N ALA A 335 -9.78 10.99 -6.80
CA ALA A 335 -10.85 10.17 -6.21
C ALA A 335 -11.91 9.77 -7.25
N ILE A 336 -12.35 10.71 -8.10
CA ILE A 336 -13.27 10.44 -9.22
C ILE A 336 -12.63 9.45 -10.19
N LYS A 337 -11.35 9.64 -10.52
CA LYS A 337 -10.59 8.71 -11.38
C LYS A 337 -10.67 7.29 -10.82
N ASN A 338 -10.32 7.11 -9.55
CA ASN A 338 -10.38 5.80 -8.89
C ASN A 338 -11.80 5.22 -8.87
N LEU A 339 -12.82 6.06 -8.63
CA LEU A 339 -14.21 5.60 -8.61
C LEU A 339 -14.69 5.13 -10.00
N VAL A 340 -14.26 5.79 -11.07
CA VAL A 340 -14.53 5.35 -12.46
C VAL A 340 -13.83 4.02 -12.76
N ILE A 341 -12.60 3.83 -12.30
CA ILE A 341 -11.89 2.54 -12.45
C ILE A 341 -12.63 1.43 -11.69
N LEU A 342 -13.07 1.70 -10.46
CA LEU A 342 -13.81 0.75 -9.63
C LEU A 342 -15.16 0.38 -10.24
N SER A 343 -15.93 1.36 -10.73
CA SER A 343 -17.27 1.12 -11.30
C SER A 343 -17.24 0.27 -12.57
N ARG A 344 -16.15 0.33 -13.35
CA ARG A 344 -15.94 -0.50 -14.54
C ARG A 344 -15.54 -1.93 -14.22
N ARG A 345 -15.04 -2.19 -13.01
CA ARG A 345 -14.67 -3.54 -12.52
C ARG A 345 -15.74 -4.11 -11.60
N LEU A 346 -17.01 -4.00 -11.99
CA LEU A 346 -18.16 -4.32 -11.13
C LEU A 346 -18.10 -5.76 -10.57
N GLY A 347 -17.74 -6.75 -11.38
CA GLY A 347 -17.66 -8.14 -10.91
C GLY A 347 -16.61 -8.33 -9.80
N PHE A 348 -15.45 -7.70 -9.95
CA PHE A 348 -14.41 -7.70 -8.92
C PHE A 348 -14.84 -6.90 -7.69
N LEU A 349 -15.48 -5.74 -7.87
CA LEU A 349 -15.97 -4.91 -6.77
C LEU A 349 -17.04 -5.62 -5.93
N ILE A 350 -17.96 -6.35 -6.55
CA ILE A 350 -18.97 -7.16 -5.83
C ILE A 350 -18.28 -8.24 -5.00
N PHE A 351 -17.31 -8.95 -5.59
CA PHE A 351 -16.52 -9.94 -4.86
C PHE A 351 -15.79 -9.30 -3.68
N GLU A 352 -15.18 -8.14 -3.88
CA GLU A 352 -14.47 -7.36 -2.86
C GLU A 352 -15.38 -6.88 -1.72
N PHE A 353 -16.65 -6.55 -2.01
CA PHE A 353 -17.65 -6.22 -1.00
C PHE A 353 -18.15 -7.44 -0.22
N LEU A 354 -18.26 -8.60 -0.86
CA LEU A 354 -18.76 -9.83 -0.24
C LEU A 354 -17.68 -10.59 0.54
N LEU A 355 -16.40 -10.42 0.19
CA LEU A 355 -15.30 -11.17 0.78
C LEU A 355 -15.23 -11.07 2.34
N PRO A 356 -15.38 -9.89 2.97
CA PRO A 356 -15.44 -9.78 4.44
C PRO A 356 -16.62 -10.52 5.04
N SER A 357 -17.77 -10.42 4.38
CA SER A 357 -19.00 -11.08 4.80
C SER A 357 -18.84 -12.60 4.72
N ILE A 358 -18.21 -13.11 3.66
CA ILE A 358 -17.89 -14.54 3.52
C ILE A 358 -16.95 -14.99 4.65
N GLN A 359 -15.91 -14.21 4.94
CA GLN A 359 -14.96 -14.53 6.01
C GLN A 359 -15.64 -14.57 7.39
N ILE A 360 -16.53 -13.61 7.69
CA ILE A 360 -17.22 -13.60 8.99
C ILE A 360 -18.29 -14.70 9.08
N ILE A 361 -18.97 -15.03 7.97
CA ILE A 361 -19.91 -16.16 7.91
C ILE A 361 -19.18 -17.47 8.20
N LEU A 362 -18.05 -17.71 7.54
CA LEU A 362 -17.23 -18.89 7.79
C LEU A 362 -16.72 -18.93 9.23
N PHE A 363 -16.27 -17.80 9.78
CA PHE A 363 -15.85 -17.72 11.18
C PHE A 363 -16.99 -18.12 12.14
N CYS A 364 -18.19 -17.53 12.01
CA CYS A 364 -19.31 -17.82 12.91
C CYS A 364 -19.89 -19.23 12.74
N LEU A 365 -19.76 -19.85 11.56
CA LEU A 365 -20.20 -21.23 11.32
C LEU A 365 -19.19 -22.26 11.84
N CYS A 366 -17.89 -21.97 11.75
CA CYS A 366 -16.85 -22.93 12.08
C CYS A 366 -16.32 -22.80 13.52
N ILE A 367 -16.37 -21.62 14.15
CA ILE A 367 -15.72 -21.36 15.44
C ILE A 367 -16.76 -21.02 16.51
N GLY A 368 -16.71 -21.75 17.63
CA GLY A 368 -17.40 -21.42 18.89
C GLY A 368 -18.78 -22.05 19.11
N ARG A 369 -19.24 -22.93 18.20
CA ARG A 369 -20.38 -23.82 18.48
C ARG A 369 -19.95 -24.97 19.38
N GLU A 370 -20.87 -25.43 20.24
CA GLU A 370 -20.64 -26.63 21.05
C GLU A 370 -20.52 -27.87 20.15
N PRO A 371 -19.53 -28.75 20.39
CA PRO A 371 -19.40 -29.98 19.62
C PRO A 371 -20.59 -30.90 19.88
N TYR A 372 -20.98 -31.68 18.88
CA TYR A 372 -22.09 -32.63 18.95
C TYR A 372 -21.66 -34.01 18.49
N ASP A 373 -22.46 -35.03 18.80
CA ASP A 373 -22.22 -36.44 18.43
C ASP A 373 -20.86 -37.01 18.90
N LEU A 374 -20.42 -36.65 20.11
CA LEU A 374 -19.17 -37.15 20.68
C LEU A 374 -19.35 -38.57 21.23
N ASN A 375 -18.77 -39.57 20.56
CA ASN A 375 -18.78 -40.96 21.06
C ASN A 375 -17.97 -41.08 22.37
N VAL A 376 -18.62 -41.51 23.44
CA VAL A 376 -17.98 -41.78 24.74
C VAL A 376 -18.34 -43.20 25.18
N ALA A 377 -17.32 -44.00 25.49
CA ALA A 377 -17.51 -45.35 25.98
C ALA A 377 -18.01 -45.33 27.42
N VAL A 378 -19.06 -46.09 27.71
CA VAL A 378 -19.63 -46.23 29.04
C VAL A 378 -19.41 -47.66 29.52
N VAL A 379 -18.78 -47.80 30.69
CA VAL A 379 -18.56 -49.07 31.38
C VAL A 379 -19.32 -48.98 32.69
N ASN A 380 -20.54 -49.53 32.69
CA ASN A 380 -21.36 -49.60 33.89
C ASN A 380 -21.30 -51.02 34.47
N ASN A 381 -20.57 -51.18 35.57
CA ASN A 381 -20.44 -52.47 36.24
C ASN A 381 -21.59 -52.76 37.23
N GLU A 382 -22.54 -51.84 37.39
CA GLU A 382 -23.75 -52.01 38.19
C GLU A 382 -24.94 -52.42 37.29
N THR A 383 -25.72 -53.42 37.71
CA THR A 383 -26.89 -53.87 36.94
C THR A 383 -28.08 -52.94 37.13
N CYS A 384 -28.60 -52.35 36.05
CA CYS A 384 -29.80 -51.49 36.05
C CYS A 384 -31.13 -52.23 36.39
N GLN A 385 -31.09 -53.45 36.93
CA GLN A 385 -32.27 -54.28 37.22
C GLN A 385 -32.79 -54.10 38.66
N GLN A 386 -32.05 -53.45 39.55
CA GLN A 386 -32.52 -53.11 40.90
C GLN A 386 -33.52 -51.95 40.87
N PRO A 387 -34.49 -51.87 41.81
CA PRO A 387 -35.53 -50.83 41.83
C PRO A 387 -34.98 -49.40 42.00
N PHE A 388 -33.70 -49.24 42.35
CA PHE A 388 -33.01 -47.96 42.44
C PHE A 388 -31.53 -48.14 42.07
N SER A 389 -31.13 -47.80 40.84
CA SER A 389 -29.72 -47.77 40.42
C SER A 389 -29.32 -46.33 40.11
N ALA A 390 -28.50 -45.74 40.99
CA ALA A 390 -28.01 -44.38 40.85
C ALA A 390 -27.17 -44.20 39.59
N SER A 391 -26.42 -45.22 39.17
CA SER A 391 -25.58 -45.18 37.97
C SER A 391 -26.40 -44.98 36.69
N CYS A 392 -27.47 -45.74 36.50
CA CYS A 392 -28.29 -45.68 35.28
C CYS A 392 -29.12 -44.38 35.23
N VAL A 393 -29.55 -43.89 36.40
CA VAL A 393 -30.21 -42.58 36.51
C VAL A 393 -29.24 -41.47 36.15
N TYR A 394 -28.00 -41.47 36.68
CA TYR A 394 -26.97 -40.49 36.30
C TYR A 394 -26.72 -40.48 34.79
N LEU A 395 -26.54 -41.65 34.16
CA LEU A 395 -26.31 -41.76 32.71
C LEU A 395 -27.48 -41.19 31.89
N SER A 396 -28.70 -41.19 32.43
CA SER A 396 -29.87 -40.59 31.78
C SER A 396 -29.89 -39.05 31.80
N TYR A 397 -29.13 -38.42 32.71
CA TYR A 397 -28.96 -36.96 32.78
C TYR A 397 -27.89 -36.43 31.81
N ILE A 398 -27.10 -37.31 31.20
CA ILE A 398 -26.11 -36.92 30.19
C ILE A 398 -26.83 -36.49 28.90
N ASN A 399 -26.45 -35.34 28.36
CA ASN A 399 -27.05 -34.79 27.14
C ASN A 399 -26.70 -35.63 25.90
N ASN A 400 -27.68 -36.37 25.38
CA ASN A 400 -27.53 -37.23 24.20
C ASN A 400 -27.28 -36.49 22.88
N HIS A 401 -27.47 -35.16 22.83
CA HIS A 401 -27.11 -34.35 21.66
C HIS A 401 -25.59 -34.09 21.58
N THR A 402 -24.94 -33.96 22.74
CA THR A 402 -23.51 -33.69 22.84
C THR A 402 -22.71 -34.98 22.93
N ILE A 403 -23.16 -35.93 23.76
CA ILE A 403 -22.46 -37.18 24.05
C ILE A 403 -23.29 -38.38 23.58
N VAL A 404 -22.74 -39.15 22.65
CA VAL A 404 -23.29 -40.43 22.21
C VAL A 404 -22.69 -41.53 23.08
N GLN A 405 -23.49 -42.05 23.99
CA GLN A 405 -23.08 -43.09 24.93
C GLN A 405 -22.95 -44.45 24.20
N LYS A 406 -21.75 -45.04 24.21
CA LYS A 406 -21.47 -46.37 23.66
C LYS A 406 -21.26 -47.36 24.80
N ASP A 407 -22.19 -48.28 24.99
CA ASP A 407 -22.09 -49.27 26.07
C ASP A 407 -21.04 -50.35 25.76
N PHE A 408 -20.11 -50.57 26.69
CA PHE A 408 -19.08 -51.62 26.66
C PHE A 408 -19.28 -52.69 27.76
N GLY A 409 -20.41 -52.66 28.47
CA GLY A 409 -20.71 -53.59 29.56
C GLY A 409 -19.66 -53.53 30.67
N VAL A 410 -19.10 -54.69 31.04
CA VAL A 410 -18.23 -54.84 32.23
C VAL A 410 -16.73 -54.67 31.92
N ARG A 411 -16.36 -54.43 30.66
CA ARG A 411 -14.95 -54.55 30.22
C ARG A 411 -14.25 -53.19 30.11
N MET A 412 -13.64 -52.77 31.22
CA MET A 412 -12.90 -51.51 31.29
C MET A 412 -11.72 -51.45 30.31
N ASN A 413 -10.98 -52.56 30.14
CA ASN A 413 -9.82 -52.58 29.23
C ASN A 413 -10.24 -52.42 27.76
N ASP A 414 -11.36 -53.01 27.34
CA ASP A 414 -11.86 -52.90 25.98
C ASP A 414 -12.31 -51.45 25.69
N ALA A 415 -12.95 -50.80 26.67
CA ALA A 415 -13.32 -49.39 26.56
C ALA A 415 -12.10 -48.45 26.49
N VAL A 416 -11.08 -48.67 27.32
CA VAL A 416 -9.82 -47.88 27.24
C VAL A 416 -9.09 -48.14 25.92
N MET A 417 -9.09 -49.38 25.43
CA MET A 417 -8.54 -49.72 24.11
C MET A 417 -9.31 -49.03 22.98
N SER A 418 -10.62 -48.88 23.10
CA SER A 418 -11.44 -48.16 22.11
C SER A 418 -11.04 -46.69 21.97
N VAL A 419 -10.67 -46.03 23.08
CA VAL A 419 -10.13 -44.67 23.07
C VAL A 419 -8.73 -44.65 22.47
N ARG A 420 -7.86 -45.60 22.83
CA ARG A 420 -6.52 -45.74 22.23
C ARG A 420 -6.55 -46.00 20.72
N GLN A 421 -7.62 -46.63 20.23
CA GLN A 421 -7.86 -46.87 18.81
C GLN A 421 -8.53 -45.67 18.10
N GLY A 422 -8.91 -44.62 18.85
CA GLY A 422 -9.57 -43.42 18.31
C GLY A 422 -11.04 -43.62 17.93
N THR A 423 -11.70 -44.67 18.44
CA THR A 423 -13.14 -44.92 18.19
C THR A 423 -14.07 -44.15 19.13
N ASN A 424 -13.58 -43.82 20.33
CA ASN A 424 -14.30 -43.03 21.34
C ASN A 424 -13.38 -41.93 21.89
N TRP A 425 -13.94 -40.78 22.27
CA TRP A 425 -13.21 -39.62 22.80
C TRP A 425 -12.90 -39.73 24.30
N GLY A 426 -13.54 -40.67 25.00
CA GLY A 426 -13.29 -40.93 26.41
C GLY A 426 -14.04 -42.15 26.92
N VAL A 427 -13.78 -42.51 28.19
CA VAL A 427 -14.45 -43.58 28.93
C VAL A 427 -15.04 -43.01 30.21
N ILE A 428 -16.32 -43.32 30.46
CA ILE A 428 -16.99 -43.15 31.75
C ILE A 428 -17.03 -44.53 32.41
N GLY A 429 -16.26 -44.71 33.48
CA GLY A 429 -16.21 -45.94 34.27
C GLY A 429 -16.95 -45.79 35.59
N ILE A 430 -17.93 -46.67 35.83
CA ILE A 430 -18.70 -46.72 37.07
C ILE A 430 -18.48 -48.09 37.75
N GLY A 431 -18.21 -48.07 39.06
CA GLY A 431 -17.94 -49.26 39.88
C GLY A 431 -19.18 -50.16 40.09
N LYS A 432 -18.96 -51.39 40.59
CA LYS A 432 -20.02 -52.40 40.82
C LYS A 432 -21.02 -52.02 41.92
N ASN A 433 -20.53 -51.39 43.00
CA ASN A 433 -21.31 -51.04 44.19
C ASN A 433 -21.56 -49.52 44.28
N PHE A 434 -21.61 -48.82 43.13
CA PHE A 434 -21.67 -47.37 43.10
C PHE A 434 -22.87 -46.80 43.87
N THR A 435 -24.07 -47.36 43.71
CA THR A 435 -25.26 -46.87 44.41
C THR A 435 -25.16 -47.07 45.93
N GLU A 436 -24.74 -48.25 46.37
CA GLU A 436 -24.57 -48.57 47.79
C GLU A 436 -23.49 -47.69 48.43
N ASP A 437 -22.35 -47.55 47.77
CA ASP A 437 -21.22 -46.76 48.24
C ASP A 437 -21.52 -45.24 48.23
N LEU A 438 -22.27 -44.75 47.24
CA LEU A 438 -22.72 -43.36 47.19
C LEU A 438 -23.69 -43.04 48.35
N ILE A 439 -24.64 -43.94 48.64
CA ILE A 439 -25.56 -43.80 49.78
C ILE A 439 -24.79 -43.90 51.09
N ALA A 440 -23.87 -44.87 51.23
CA ALA A 440 -23.04 -45.04 52.42
C ALA A 440 -22.16 -43.81 52.67
N ARG A 441 -21.60 -43.22 51.60
CA ARG A 441 -20.85 -41.95 51.66
C ARG A 441 -21.69 -40.77 52.15
N MET A 442 -22.97 -40.70 51.77
CA MET A 442 -23.86 -39.61 52.20
C MET A 442 -24.42 -39.80 53.62
N THR A 443 -24.60 -41.04 54.07
CA THR A 443 -25.26 -41.37 55.34
C THR A 443 -24.29 -41.62 56.50
N THR A 444 -23.06 -42.05 56.21
CA THR A 444 -22.06 -42.42 57.22
C THR A 444 -21.20 -41.23 57.61
N LYS A 445 -21.02 -41.00 58.93
CA LYS A 445 -20.23 -39.88 59.45
C LYS A 445 -18.72 -39.97 59.16
N LYS A 446 -18.21 -41.19 58.98
CA LYS A 446 -16.81 -41.50 58.61
C LYS A 446 -16.80 -42.71 57.67
N PRO A 447 -17.00 -42.52 56.34
CA PRO A 447 -16.90 -43.62 55.39
C PRO A 447 -15.46 -44.15 55.32
N ASP A 448 -15.32 -45.44 55.06
CA ASP A 448 -14.05 -46.10 54.81
C ASP A 448 -13.53 -45.80 53.40
N ASN A 449 -12.22 -45.98 53.19
CA ASN A 449 -11.59 -45.66 51.89
C ASN A 449 -12.15 -46.49 50.73
N ALA A 450 -12.64 -47.72 50.99
CA ALA A 450 -13.22 -48.54 49.93
C ALA A 450 -14.56 -47.96 49.45
N THR A 451 -15.42 -47.53 50.37
CA THR A 451 -16.66 -46.80 50.03
C THR A 451 -16.40 -45.46 49.34
N LEU A 452 -15.36 -44.72 49.73
CA LEU A 452 -15.00 -43.49 49.04
C LEU A 452 -14.64 -43.76 47.57
N VAL A 453 -13.76 -44.74 47.30
CA VAL A 453 -13.36 -45.12 45.94
C VAL A 453 -14.51 -45.73 45.14
N GLY A 454 -15.35 -46.56 45.77
CA GLY A 454 -16.51 -47.19 45.12
C GLY A 454 -17.59 -46.19 44.68
N SER A 455 -17.66 -45.04 45.35
CA SER A 455 -18.57 -43.92 45.02
C SER A 455 -18.03 -42.93 43.98
N GLU A 456 -16.84 -43.17 43.40
CA GLU A 456 -16.26 -42.31 42.37
C GLU A 456 -16.70 -42.72 40.95
N ILE A 457 -16.89 -41.72 40.09
CA ILE A 457 -17.05 -41.92 38.64
C ILE A 457 -15.70 -41.60 38.00
N HIS A 458 -15.11 -42.57 37.31
CA HIS A 458 -13.80 -42.39 36.68
C HIS A 458 -13.96 -41.97 35.22
N LEU A 459 -13.45 -40.78 34.89
CA LEU A 459 -13.47 -40.24 33.53
C LEU A 459 -12.07 -40.31 32.92
N PHE A 460 -11.90 -41.11 31.86
CA PHE A 460 -10.66 -41.22 31.10
C PHE A 460 -10.83 -40.53 29.75
N LEU A 461 -10.20 -39.37 29.57
CA LEU A 461 -10.38 -38.54 28.37
C LEU A 461 -9.18 -38.59 27.45
N ASP A 462 -9.44 -38.53 26.15
CA ASP A 462 -8.40 -38.26 25.15
C ASP A 462 -8.11 -36.75 25.09
N MET A 463 -6.97 -36.35 25.68
CA MET A 463 -6.53 -34.96 25.73
C MET A 463 -5.85 -34.47 24.44
N THR A 464 -5.71 -35.30 23.40
CA THR A 464 -5.16 -34.86 22.10
C THR A 464 -6.04 -33.79 21.45
N ASN A 465 -7.35 -33.84 21.69
CA ASN A 465 -8.29 -32.75 21.38
C ASN A 465 -8.83 -32.15 22.68
N GLN A 466 -8.13 -31.15 23.20
CA GLN A 466 -8.48 -30.50 24.47
C GLN A 466 -9.90 -29.94 24.51
N GLN A 467 -10.42 -29.39 23.39
CA GLN A 467 -11.77 -28.82 23.36
C GLN A 467 -12.85 -29.90 23.52
N VAL A 468 -12.67 -31.04 22.86
CA VAL A 468 -13.57 -32.19 23.00
C VAL A 468 -13.49 -32.75 24.42
N ALA A 469 -12.27 -32.98 24.94
CA ALA A 469 -12.08 -33.51 26.29
C ALA A 469 -12.72 -32.62 27.37
N LEU A 470 -12.46 -31.31 27.33
CA LEU A 470 -13.04 -30.36 28.28
C LEU A 470 -14.56 -30.27 28.15
N THR A 471 -15.10 -30.42 26.94
CA THR A 471 -16.57 -30.47 26.76
C THR A 471 -17.15 -31.73 27.40
N VAL A 472 -16.57 -32.91 27.15
CA VAL A 472 -17.01 -34.15 27.80
C VAL A 472 -16.92 -34.04 29.33
N GLN A 473 -15.84 -33.47 29.86
CA GLN A 473 -15.69 -33.22 31.30
C GLN A 473 -16.78 -32.28 31.85
N LYS A 474 -17.03 -31.15 31.17
CA LYS A 474 -18.04 -30.17 31.57
C LYS A 474 -19.43 -30.80 31.59
N GLU A 475 -19.82 -31.50 30.52
CA GLU A 475 -21.15 -32.12 30.40
C GLU A 475 -21.36 -33.26 31.39
N THR A 476 -20.37 -34.11 31.60
CA THR A 476 -20.46 -35.20 32.60
C THR A 476 -20.55 -34.68 34.02
N THR A 477 -19.79 -33.63 34.36
CA THR A 477 -19.86 -33.00 35.69
C THR A 477 -21.20 -32.31 35.91
N ALA A 478 -21.70 -31.54 34.92
CA ALA A 478 -22.99 -30.87 35.00
C ALA A 478 -24.17 -31.86 35.08
N ALA A 479 -24.09 -32.98 34.37
CA ALA A 479 -25.07 -34.07 34.48
C ALA A 479 -25.08 -34.68 35.89
N PHE A 480 -23.90 -34.85 36.51
CA PHE A 480 -23.79 -35.38 37.87
C PHE A 480 -24.35 -34.44 38.93
N GLU A 481 -24.10 -33.13 38.80
CA GLU A 481 -24.69 -32.10 39.66
C GLU A 481 -26.23 -32.14 39.60
N THR A 482 -26.78 -32.14 38.38
CA THR A 482 -28.23 -32.20 38.15
C THR A 482 -28.85 -33.50 38.70
N PHE A 483 -28.14 -34.62 38.54
CA PHE A 483 -28.52 -35.92 39.10
C PHE A 483 -28.60 -35.87 40.63
N LEU A 484 -27.56 -35.36 41.30
CA LEU A 484 -27.53 -35.30 42.77
C LEU A 484 -28.62 -34.38 43.33
N GLU A 485 -28.84 -33.21 42.72
CA GLU A 485 -29.91 -32.29 43.11
C GLU A 485 -31.29 -32.97 43.00
N ALA A 486 -31.53 -33.69 41.90
CA ALA A 486 -32.78 -34.41 41.68
C ALA A 486 -33.00 -35.52 42.72
N GLU A 487 -31.99 -36.34 43.02
CA GLU A 487 -32.12 -37.42 44.00
C GLU A 487 -32.28 -36.91 45.44
N ILE A 488 -31.53 -35.88 45.83
CA ILE A 488 -31.65 -35.28 47.17
C ILE A 488 -33.03 -34.62 47.35
N SER A 489 -33.57 -34.02 46.29
CA SER A 489 -34.95 -33.48 46.32
C SER A 489 -36.02 -34.56 46.49
N LYS A 490 -35.85 -35.74 45.85
CA LYS A 490 -36.76 -36.89 46.00
C LYS A 490 -36.76 -37.44 47.43
N LEU A 491 -35.62 -37.34 48.13
CA LEU A 491 -35.48 -37.75 49.53
C LEU A 491 -36.07 -36.74 50.52
N GLY A 492 -36.71 -35.66 50.05
CA GLY A 492 -37.28 -34.61 50.91
C GLY A 492 -36.24 -33.75 51.64
N MET A 493 -34.97 -33.87 51.22
CA MET A 493 -33.86 -33.11 51.77
C MET A 493 -33.66 -31.81 50.99
N ASN A 494 -32.98 -30.85 51.59
CA ASN A 494 -32.67 -29.59 50.91
C ASN A 494 -31.69 -29.86 49.76
N PRO A 495 -32.03 -29.54 48.49
CA PRO A 495 -31.17 -29.80 47.33
C PRO A 495 -29.80 -29.10 47.44
N ARG A 496 -29.69 -28.04 48.26
CA ARG A 496 -28.41 -27.38 48.55
C ARG A 496 -27.38 -28.26 49.25
N LEU A 497 -27.77 -29.42 49.78
CA LEU A 497 -26.83 -30.42 50.31
C LEU A 497 -26.02 -31.11 49.20
N ALA A 498 -26.53 -31.10 47.96
CA ALA A 498 -25.90 -31.66 46.77
C ALA A 498 -24.88 -30.69 46.13
N GLU A 499 -25.12 -29.39 46.30
CA GLU A 499 -24.36 -28.35 45.61
C GLU A 499 -22.89 -28.35 46.07
N ILE A 500 -21.99 -28.23 45.11
CA ILE A 500 -20.57 -27.96 45.40
C ILE A 500 -20.51 -26.61 46.13
N PRO A 501 -19.74 -26.46 47.23
CA PRO A 501 -19.69 -25.22 48.02
C PRO A 501 -19.05 -24.02 47.28
N VAL A 502 -18.81 -24.15 45.98
CA VAL A 502 -18.38 -23.11 45.05
C VAL A 502 -19.53 -22.81 44.11
N LYS A 503 -20.33 -21.79 44.44
CA LYS A 503 -21.47 -21.37 43.63
C LYS A 503 -21.05 -20.31 42.62
N LEU A 504 -21.19 -20.64 41.34
CA LEU A 504 -21.07 -19.68 40.25
C LEU A 504 -22.35 -18.82 40.21
N GLU A 505 -22.28 -17.61 40.75
CA GLU A 505 -23.36 -16.63 40.66
C GLU A 505 -23.51 -16.10 39.22
N MET A 506 -24.61 -15.38 38.97
CA MET A 506 -24.84 -14.74 37.67
C MET A 506 -23.65 -13.82 37.32
N PRO A 507 -23.09 -13.95 36.11
CA PRO A 507 -21.94 -13.17 35.71
C PRO A 507 -22.30 -11.68 35.69
N ILE A 508 -21.36 -10.83 36.15
CA ILE A 508 -21.52 -9.37 36.12
C ILE A 508 -21.65 -8.87 34.67
N TYR A 509 -20.92 -9.50 33.74
CA TYR A 509 -20.95 -9.23 32.32
C TYR A 509 -20.91 -10.53 31.51
N GLY A 510 -21.66 -10.57 30.41
CA GLY A 510 -21.73 -11.73 29.52
C GLY A 510 -22.76 -12.77 29.96
N GLU A 511 -22.86 -13.83 29.17
CA GLU A 511 -23.79 -14.94 29.40
C GLU A 511 -23.19 -15.97 30.38
N ARG A 512 -24.05 -16.78 31.01
CA ARG A 512 -23.62 -17.85 31.94
C ARG A 512 -22.82 -18.95 31.23
N HIS A 513 -23.11 -19.20 29.96
CA HIS A 513 -22.39 -20.14 29.10
C HIS A 513 -21.99 -19.42 27.81
N PRO A 514 -20.93 -18.60 27.85
CA PRO A 514 -20.55 -17.79 26.70
C PRO A 514 -19.95 -18.68 25.60
N SER A 515 -20.40 -18.48 24.36
CA SER A 515 -19.73 -19.06 23.19
C SER A 515 -18.35 -18.43 22.99
N PHE A 516 -17.39 -19.24 22.55
CA PHE A 516 -16.06 -18.75 22.17
C PHE A 516 -16.12 -17.73 21.01
N THR A 517 -17.17 -17.79 20.17
CA THR A 517 -17.45 -16.79 19.13
C THR A 517 -17.59 -15.40 19.73
N ASN A 518 -18.26 -15.25 20.87
CA ASN A 518 -18.51 -13.96 21.52
C ASN A 518 -17.21 -13.29 22.00
N PHE A 519 -16.19 -14.08 22.34
CA PHE A 519 -14.88 -13.58 22.76
C PHE A 519 -14.03 -13.09 21.57
N MET A 520 -14.01 -13.86 20.48
CA MET A 520 -13.18 -13.62 19.31
C MET A 520 -13.79 -12.64 18.30
N ALA A 521 -15.12 -12.60 18.17
CA ALA A 521 -15.84 -11.80 17.18
C ALA A 521 -15.36 -10.34 17.09
N PRO A 522 -15.21 -9.57 18.19
CA PRO A 522 -14.72 -8.19 18.13
C PRO A 522 -13.36 -8.08 17.44
N GLY A 523 -12.41 -8.95 17.81
CA GLY A 523 -11.07 -8.92 17.24
C GLY A 523 -11.05 -9.35 15.77
N ILE A 524 -11.85 -10.35 15.39
CA ILE A 524 -11.95 -10.82 14.00
C ILE A 524 -12.57 -9.76 13.10
N ILE A 525 -13.61 -9.04 13.54
CA ILE A 525 -14.20 -7.89 12.81
C ILE A 525 -13.11 -6.87 12.44
N LEU A 526 -12.30 -6.46 13.42
CA LEU A 526 -11.20 -5.51 13.21
C LEU A 526 -10.10 -6.08 12.33
N SER A 527 -9.75 -7.36 12.50
CA SER A 527 -8.71 -8.02 11.71
C SER A 527 -9.06 -8.09 10.24
N ILE A 528 -10.26 -8.57 9.91
CA ILE A 528 -10.75 -8.67 8.53
C ILE A 528 -10.71 -7.29 7.88
N THR A 529 -11.23 -6.28 8.59
CA THR A 529 -11.32 -4.91 8.09
C THR A 529 -9.93 -4.29 7.88
N PHE A 530 -9.02 -4.44 8.84
CA PHE A 530 -7.66 -3.90 8.80
C PHE A 530 -6.82 -4.51 7.67
N PHE A 531 -6.79 -5.85 7.55
CA PHE A 531 -5.91 -6.52 6.60
C PHE A 531 -6.39 -6.42 5.17
N MET A 532 -7.70 -6.48 4.96
CA MET A 532 -8.25 -6.28 3.63
C MET A 532 -7.98 -4.85 3.13
N ALA A 533 -8.18 -3.83 3.98
CA ALA A 533 -7.80 -2.47 3.66
C ALA A 533 -6.30 -2.35 3.33
N THR A 534 -5.44 -2.97 4.13
CA THR A 534 -3.98 -2.99 3.90
C THR A 534 -3.60 -3.55 2.53
N GLY A 535 -4.12 -4.74 2.18
CA GLY A 535 -3.76 -5.43 0.94
C GLY A 535 -4.24 -4.70 -0.32
N LEU A 536 -5.49 -4.22 -0.31
CA LEU A 536 -6.08 -3.50 -1.45
C LEU A 536 -5.38 -2.17 -1.71
N THR A 537 -5.07 -1.41 -0.66
CA THR A 537 -4.32 -0.15 -0.76
C THR A 537 -2.89 -0.37 -1.26
N ALA A 538 -2.19 -1.37 -0.72
CA ALA A 538 -0.83 -1.68 -1.14
C ALA A 538 -0.76 -2.04 -2.64
N MET A 539 -1.64 -2.94 -3.09
CA MET A 539 -1.69 -3.38 -4.48
C MET A 539 -2.03 -2.25 -5.45
N SER A 540 -3.10 -1.50 -5.17
CA SER A 540 -3.58 -0.44 -6.07
C SER A 540 -2.53 0.66 -6.27
N PHE A 541 -1.79 1.01 -5.21
CA PHE A 541 -0.80 2.08 -5.28
C PHE A 541 0.48 1.65 -6.02
N VAL A 542 0.95 0.41 -5.81
CA VAL A 542 2.11 -0.13 -6.55
C VAL A 542 1.81 -0.23 -8.05
N LEU A 543 0.60 -0.64 -8.42
CA LEU A 543 0.17 -0.73 -9.81
C LEU A 543 0.23 0.64 -10.52
N GLU A 544 -0.25 1.70 -9.86
CA GLU A 544 -0.24 3.05 -10.44
C GLU A 544 1.19 3.58 -10.64
N ARG A 545 2.12 3.23 -9.74
CA ARG A 545 3.53 3.60 -9.89
C ARG A 545 4.19 2.87 -11.06
N LYS A 546 3.93 1.57 -11.22
CA LYS A 546 4.57 0.73 -12.25
C LYS A 546 4.23 1.15 -13.68
N GLN A 547 3.06 1.77 -13.89
CA GLN A 547 2.58 2.17 -15.22
C GLN A 547 3.05 3.57 -15.67
N GLY A 548 3.96 4.23 -14.93
CA GLY A 548 4.44 5.58 -15.25
C GLY A 548 3.40 6.70 -15.05
N LEU A 549 2.19 6.36 -14.60
CA LEU A 549 1.06 7.26 -14.46
C LEU A 549 1.30 8.35 -13.39
N LEU A 550 1.98 7.99 -12.30
CA LEU A 550 2.34 8.94 -11.24
C LEU A 550 3.25 10.05 -11.75
N GLY A 551 4.24 9.71 -12.59
CA GLY A 551 5.17 10.69 -13.16
C GLY A 551 4.43 11.75 -13.96
N ARG A 552 3.50 11.32 -14.82
CA ARG A 552 2.67 12.24 -15.62
C ARG A 552 1.78 13.13 -14.75
N SER A 553 1.19 12.60 -13.68
CA SER A 553 0.41 13.41 -12.72
C SER A 553 1.27 14.41 -11.95
N PHE A 554 2.50 14.06 -11.58
CA PHE A 554 3.43 14.99 -10.92
C PHE A 554 3.82 16.15 -11.82
N VAL A 555 4.08 15.89 -13.10
CA VAL A 555 4.33 16.93 -14.11
C VAL A 555 3.14 17.88 -14.28
N ALA A 556 1.92 17.34 -14.18
CA ALA A 556 0.71 18.15 -14.21
C ALA A 556 0.51 19.02 -12.95
N GLY A 557 1.40 18.92 -11.94
CA GLY A 557 1.39 19.70 -10.72
C GLY A 557 0.68 19.04 -9.53
N VAL A 558 0.37 17.75 -9.63
CA VAL A 558 -0.19 16.97 -8.51
C VAL A 558 0.93 16.62 -7.54
N THR A 559 0.69 16.76 -6.23
CA THR A 559 1.67 16.35 -5.22
C THR A 559 1.46 14.89 -4.79
N ALA A 560 2.54 14.25 -4.32
CA ALA A 560 2.49 12.92 -3.71
C ALA A 560 1.40 12.77 -2.62
N VAL A 561 1.23 13.80 -1.77
CA VAL A 561 0.25 13.80 -0.69
C VAL A 561 -1.18 13.84 -1.25
N GLU A 562 -1.43 14.62 -2.31
CA GLU A 562 -2.74 14.66 -2.97
C GLU A 562 -3.12 13.31 -3.58
N VAL A 563 -2.15 12.59 -4.17
CA VAL A 563 -2.36 11.22 -4.69
C VAL A 563 -2.75 10.27 -3.56
N MET A 564 -2.02 10.28 -2.45
CA MET A 564 -2.30 9.43 -1.29
C MET A 564 -3.68 9.72 -0.69
N LEU A 565 -4.04 11.01 -0.53
CA LEU A 565 -5.36 11.41 -0.03
C LEU A 565 -6.49 11.05 -1.00
N GLY A 566 -6.29 11.24 -2.31
CA GLY A 566 -7.26 10.83 -3.33
C GLY A 566 -7.51 9.32 -3.32
N GLN A 567 -6.44 8.53 -3.15
CA GLN A 567 -6.53 7.09 -2.98
C GLN A 567 -7.33 6.72 -1.72
N LEU A 568 -6.96 7.30 -0.58
CA LEU A 568 -7.60 7.05 0.70
C LEU A 568 -9.10 7.42 0.67
N CYS A 569 -9.48 8.54 0.05
CA CYS A 569 -10.89 8.92 -0.12
C CYS A 569 -11.69 7.89 -0.92
N SER A 570 -11.15 7.43 -2.07
CA SER A 570 -11.85 6.46 -2.90
C SER A 570 -11.99 5.09 -2.23
N GLN A 571 -10.96 4.63 -1.51
CA GLN A 571 -10.98 3.35 -0.81
C GLN A 571 -11.78 3.40 0.48
N PHE A 572 -11.89 4.56 1.12
CA PHE A 572 -12.76 4.74 2.28
C PHE A 572 -14.24 4.50 1.92
N LEU A 573 -14.68 4.88 0.71
CA LEU A 573 -16.05 4.57 0.25
C LEU A 573 -16.27 3.05 0.13
N VAL A 574 -15.28 2.32 -0.39
CA VAL A 574 -15.32 0.85 -0.49
C VAL A 574 -15.37 0.23 0.91
N LEU A 575 -14.53 0.73 1.83
CA LEU A 575 -14.48 0.30 3.22
C LEU A 575 -15.81 0.51 3.95
N MET A 576 -16.50 1.63 3.73
CA MET A 576 -17.80 1.91 4.33
C MET A 576 -18.84 0.83 3.97
N VAL A 577 -18.88 0.40 2.71
CA VAL A 577 -19.78 -0.66 2.24
C VAL A 577 -19.39 -2.01 2.86
N GLN A 578 -18.10 -2.34 2.87
CA GLN A 578 -17.58 -3.58 3.45
C GLN A 578 -17.90 -3.71 4.94
N VAL A 579 -17.63 -2.65 5.72
CA VAL A 579 -17.92 -2.62 7.16
C VAL A 579 -19.43 -2.70 7.41
N SER A 580 -20.24 -2.03 6.61
CA SER A 580 -21.71 -2.10 6.73
C SER A 580 -22.22 -3.52 6.51
N LEU A 581 -21.78 -4.18 5.43
CA LEU A 581 -22.16 -5.57 5.14
C LEU A 581 -21.69 -6.53 6.24
N LEU A 582 -20.44 -6.40 6.67
CA LEU A 582 -19.86 -7.22 7.74
C LEU A 582 -20.64 -7.08 9.05
N LEU A 583 -21.01 -5.85 9.43
CA LEU A 583 -21.78 -5.60 10.65
C LEU A 583 -23.23 -6.12 10.55
N VAL A 584 -23.86 -6.06 9.37
CA VAL A 584 -25.18 -6.66 9.16
C VAL A 584 -25.15 -8.16 9.40
N PHE A 585 -24.16 -8.88 8.87
CA PHE A 585 -24.06 -10.33 9.10
C PHE A 585 -23.82 -10.66 10.58
N ILE A 586 -22.91 -9.96 11.26
CA ILE A 586 -22.60 -10.31 12.66
C ILE A 586 -23.73 -9.98 13.64
N LEU A 587 -24.42 -8.85 13.44
CA LEU A 587 -25.47 -8.39 14.35
C LEU A 587 -26.85 -8.97 13.99
N ALA A 588 -27.24 -8.94 12.71
CA ALA A 588 -28.59 -9.35 12.32
C ALA A 588 -28.71 -10.86 12.04
N VAL A 589 -27.69 -11.48 11.42
CA VAL A 589 -27.75 -12.90 11.03
C VAL A 589 -27.27 -13.81 12.15
N PHE A 590 -26.10 -13.53 12.73
CA PHE A 590 -25.53 -14.36 13.79
C PHE A 590 -25.90 -13.92 15.21
N GLN A 591 -26.58 -12.79 15.38
CA GLN A 591 -27.11 -12.32 16.67
C GLN A 591 -26.04 -12.27 17.77
N VAL A 592 -24.82 -11.85 17.44
CA VAL A 592 -23.75 -11.70 18.44
C VAL A 592 -24.16 -10.65 19.47
N PRO A 593 -24.02 -10.91 20.78
CA PRO A 593 -24.51 -10.02 21.82
C PRO A 593 -23.89 -8.63 21.71
N PHE A 594 -24.77 -7.63 21.72
CA PHE A 594 -24.46 -6.24 21.48
C PHE A 594 -25.12 -5.37 22.54
N HIS A 595 -24.35 -4.88 23.51
CA HIS A 595 -24.87 -4.06 24.62
C HIS A 595 -24.50 -2.58 24.56
N GLY A 596 -23.57 -2.20 23.69
CA GLY A 596 -23.03 -0.84 23.61
C GLY A 596 -23.73 0.07 22.59
N PRO A 597 -23.23 1.30 22.38
CA PRO A 597 -23.70 2.17 21.31
C PRO A 597 -23.11 1.76 19.94
N LEU A 598 -23.98 1.56 18.93
CA LEU A 598 -23.57 1.04 17.61
C LEU A 598 -22.62 2.00 16.88
N ALA A 599 -22.79 3.29 17.11
CA ALA A 599 -21.92 4.32 16.56
C ALA A 599 -20.45 4.14 16.93
N LEU A 600 -20.13 3.68 18.16
CA LEU A 600 -18.74 3.45 18.57
C LEU A 600 -18.14 2.24 17.86
N VAL A 601 -18.94 1.18 17.65
CA VAL A 601 -18.51 0.00 16.90
C VAL A 601 -18.21 0.35 15.46
N VAL A 602 -19.13 1.04 14.78
CA VAL A 602 -18.94 1.48 13.40
C VAL A 602 -17.72 2.39 13.29
N LEU A 603 -17.61 3.41 14.16
CA LEU A 603 -16.52 4.37 14.13
C LEU A 603 -15.16 3.70 14.35
N LEU A 604 -15.01 2.85 15.36
CA LEU A 604 -13.75 2.17 15.64
C LEU A 604 -13.35 1.23 14.51
N THR A 605 -14.31 0.51 13.92
CA THR A 605 -14.06 -0.41 12.80
C THR A 605 -13.60 0.35 11.56
N LEU A 606 -14.22 1.49 11.24
CA LEU A 606 -13.79 2.37 10.15
C LEU A 606 -12.42 3.00 10.38
N MET A 607 -12.15 3.48 11.60
CA MET A 607 -10.82 4.01 11.97
C MET A 607 -9.73 2.94 11.86
N GLN A 608 -10.07 1.70 12.21
CA GLN A 608 -9.14 0.59 12.05
C GLN A 608 -8.89 0.26 10.57
N GLY A 609 -9.92 0.30 9.72
CA GLY A 609 -9.74 0.19 8.28
C GLY A 609 -8.86 1.31 7.69
N LEU A 610 -9.03 2.55 8.15
CA LEU A 610 -8.15 3.67 7.79
C LEU A 610 -6.68 3.44 8.22
N THR A 611 -6.47 2.87 9.40
CA THR A 611 -5.13 2.49 9.87
C THR A 611 -4.53 1.38 8.99
N GLY A 612 -5.35 0.42 8.55
CA GLY A 612 -4.96 -0.59 7.57
C GLY A 612 -4.56 0.01 6.22
N MET A 613 -5.35 0.95 5.68
CA MET A 613 -4.98 1.68 4.45
C MET A 613 -3.65 2.41 4.60
N ALA A 614 -3.41 3.07 5.75
CA ALA A 614 -2.15 3.75 6.03
C ALA A 614 -0.95 2.78 6.05
N LEU A 615 -1.12 1.59 6.64
CA LEU A 615 -0.11 0.52 6.58
C LEU A 615 0.10 0.05 5.13
N GLY A 616 -0.97 -0.08 4.34
CA GLY A 616 -0.89 -0.45 2.93
C GLY A 616 -0.09 0.54 2.08
N LEU A 617 -0.29 1.85 2.31
CA LEU A 617 0.50 2.91 1.68
C LEU A 617 1.98 2.90 2.14
N LEU A 618 2.25 2.50 3.38
CA LEU A 618 3.63 2.31 3.83
C LEU A 618 4.28 1.11 3.11
N ILE A 619 3.60 -0.03 3.03
CA ILE A 619 4.10 -1.22 2.35
C ILE A 619 4.36 -0.94 0.86
N SER A 620 3.45 -0.22 0.19
CA SER A 620 3.64 0.16 -1.23
C SER A 620 4.85 1.07 -1.45
N SER A 621 5.21 1.87 -0.45
CA SER A 621 6.41 2.72 -0.48
C SER A 621 7.71 1.94 -0.33
N LEU A 622 7.67 0.71 0.20
CA LEU A 622 8.84 -0.17 0.41
C LEU A 622 9.01 -1.17 -0.74
N CYS A 623 7.92 -1.74 -1.23
CA CYS A 623 7.94 -2.79 -2.26
C CYS A 623 8.01 -2.21 -3.67
N ASP A 624 8.79 -2.80 -4.57
CA ASP A 624 8.86 -2.44 -6.00
C ASP A 624 7.76 -3.11 -6.84
N THR A 625 7.47 -4.37 -6.51
CA THR A 625 6.60 -5.25 -7.30
C THR A 625 5.28 -5.52 -6.57
N GLU A 626 4.22 -5.78 -7.34
CA GLU A 626 2.89 -6.11 -6.81
C GLU A 626 2.93 -7.36 -5.91
N MET A 627 3.68 -8.39 -6.33
CA MET A 627 3.81 -9.65 -5.60
C MET A 627 4.50 -9.46 -4.24
N SER A 628 5.56 -8.64 -4.18
CA SER A 628 6.24 -8.35 -2.90
C SER A 628 5.35 -7.56 -1.95
N ALA A 629 4.57 -6.61 -2.45
CA ALA A 629 3.62 -5.85 -1.64
C ALA A 629 2.54 -6.74 -1.02
N ILE A 630 1.97 -7.67 -1.79
CA ILE A 630 0.98 -8.64 -1.31
C ILE A 630 1.60 -9.58 -0.26
N GLN A 631 2.81 -10.07 -0.51
CA GLN A 631 3.52 -10.93 0.46
C GLN A 631 3.83 -10.20 1.77
N CYS A 632 4.25 -8.94 1.72
CA CYS A 632 4.45 -8.12 2.92
C CYS A 632 3.14 -7.87 3.67
N ALA A 633 2.04 -7.59 2.95
CA ALA A 633 0.72 -7.42 3.55
C ALA A 633 0.26 -8.72 4.24
N LEU A 634 0.32 -9.86 3.55
CA LEU A 634 -0.03 -11.18 4.10
C LEU A 634 0.87 -11.60 5.27
N GLY A 635 2.18 -11.35 5.15
CA GLY A 635 3.16 -11.62 6.21
C GLY A 635 2.88 -10.81 7.48
N SER A 636 2.25 -9.64 7.37
CA SER A 636 1.83 -8.85 8.52
C SER A 636 0.57 -9.39 9.23
N VAL A 637 -0.24 -10.24 8.57
CA VAL A 637 -1.55 -10.70 9.07
C VAL A 637 -1.41 -11.57 10.31
N TYR A 638 -0.72 -12.70 10.16
CA TYR A 638 -0.66 -13.73 11.19
C TYR A 638 0.02 -13.25 12.49
N PRO A 639 1.18 -12.58 12.45
CA PRO A 639 1.80 -12.07 13.67
C PRO A 639 0.91 -11.05 14.40
N ASN A 640 0.28 -10.12 13.67
CA ASN A 640 -0.61 -9.15 14.29
C ASN A 640 -1.83 -9.83 14.92
N MET A 641 -2.42 -10.84 14.27
CA MET A 641 -3.59 -11.55 14.80
C MET A 641 -3.26 -12.37 16.07
N LEU A 642 -2.09 -13.01 16.11
CA LEU A 642 -1.66 -13.81 17.26
C LEU A 642 -1.27 -12.95 18.46
N LEU A 643 -0.54 -11.86 18.23
CA LEU A 643 0.05 -11.02 19.28
C LEU A 643 -0.91 -9.97 19.87
N SER A 644 -2.04 -9.70 19.20
CA SER A 644 -2.97 -8.63 19.59
C SER A 644 -4.07 -9.04 20.57
N GLY A 645 -4.05 -10.27 21.08
CA GLY A 645 -5.06 -10.72 22.06
C GLY A 645 -6.43 -11.04 21.47
N ILE A 646 -6.49 -11.30 20.16
CA ILE A 646 -7.74 -11.57 19.42
C ILE A 646 -8.17 -13.02 19.58
N ILE A 647 -7.24 -13.94 19.32
CA ILE A 647 -7.47 -15.39 19.42
C ILE A 647 -7.38 -15.85 20.87
N TRP A 648 -6.36 -15.35 21.59
CA TRP A 648 -6.05 -15.79 22.94
C TRP A 648 -5.65 -14.60 23.82
N PRO A 649 -5.99 -14.58 25.12
CA PRO A 649 -5.64 -13.48 26.02
C PRO A 649 -4.12 -13.21 26.07
N ILE A 650 -3.74 -11.93 26.00
CA ILE A 650 -2.34 -11.47 26.06
C ILE A 650 -1.65 -11.80 27.38
N GLU A 651 -2.42 -12.05 28.43
CA GLU A 651 -1.95 -12.48 29.75
C GLU A 651 -1.22 -13.83 29.70
N SER A 652 -1.49 -14.63 28.66
CA SER A 652 -0.86 -15.95 28.48
C SER A 652 0.54 -15.88 27.87
N MET A 653 0.96 -14.68 27.39
CA MET A 653 2.24 -14.49 26.72
C MET A 653 3.37 -14.20 27.72
N PRO A 654 4.62 -14.58 27.40
CA PRO A 654 5.77 -14.16 28.20
C PRO A 654 5.91 -12.63 28.19
N LEU A 655 6.45 -12.07 29.29
CA LEU A 655 6.47 -10.62 29.53
C LEU A 655 7.04 -9.79 28.38
N TRP A 656 8.15 -10.24 27.77
CA TRP A 656 8.79 -9.54 26.65
C TRP A 656 7.89 -9.47 25.41
N LEU A 657 7.18 -10.56 25.09
CA LEU A 657 6.28 -10.64 23.95
C LEU A 657 5.00 -9.84 24.20
N ARG A 658 4.56 -9.76 25.47
CA ARG A 658 3.42 -8.93 25.88
C ARG A 658 3.65 -7.44 25.61
N TYR A 659 4.86 -6.93 25.85
CA TYR A 659 5.20 -5.54 25.49
C TYR A 659 5.18 -5.29 23.98
N ILE A 660 5.61 -6.26 23.18
CA ILE A 660 5.47 -6.19 21.71
C ILE A 660 3.99 -6.16 21.33
N GLY A 661 3.18 -7.06 21.90
CA GLY A 661 1.73 -7.08 21.70
C GLY A 661 1.07 -5.72 21.99
N TYR A 662 1.45 -5.05 23.08
CA TYR A 662 0.94 -3.71 23.41
C TYR A 662 1.32 -2.61 22.42
N SER A 663 2.42 -2.78 21.68
CA SER A 663 2.81 -1.81 20.66
C SER A 663 1.98 -1.92 19.38
N LEU A 664 1.33 -3.05 19.13
CA LEU A 664 0.64 -3.30 17.86
C LEU A 664 -0.64 -2.45 17.70
N PRO A 665 -0.98 -2.04 16.47
CA PRO A 665 -2.13 -1.17 16.19
C PRO A 665 -3.50 -1.81 16.48
N MET A 666 -3.57 -3.14 16.60
CA MET A 666 -4.83 -3.87 16.78
C MET A 666 -5.19 -4.16 18.24
N THR A 667 -4.20 -4.21 19.14
CA THR A 667 -4.36 -4.76 20.49
C THR A 667 -5.37 -3.99 21.32
N TYR A 668 -5.14 -2.67 21.50
CA TYR A 668 -6.08 -1.83 22.25
C TYR A 668 -7.39 -1.59 21.53
N ALA A 669 -7.40 -1.64 20.19
CA ALA A 669 -8.64 -1.54 19.41
C ALA A 669 -9.55 -2.76 19.64
N ALA A 670 -8.97 -3.98 19.64
CA ALA A 670 -9.71 -5.21 19.93
C ALA A 670 -10.24 -5.25 21.37
N GLU A 671 -9.44 -4.80 22.34
CA GLU A 671 -9.89 -4.68 23.74
C GLU A 671 -11.03 -3.66 23.90
N ALA A 672 -10.93 -2.51 23.24
CA ALA A 672 -11.96 -1.48 23.23
C ALA A 672 -13.26 -2.02 22.61
N LEU A 673 -13.18 -2.65 21.43
CA LEU A 673 -14.36 -3.17 20.76
C LEU A 673 -15.03 -4.30 21.56
N ARG A 674 -14.23 -5.18 22.18
CA ARG A 674 -14.74 -6.23 23.08
C ARG A 674 -15.45 -5.63 24.29
N SER A 675 -14.91 -4.56 24.87
CA SER A 675 -15.52 -3.85 26.01
C SER A 675 -16.84 -3.17 25.62
N VAL A 676 -16.93 -2.60 24.42
CA VAL A 676 -18.17 -1.99 23.90
C VAL A 676 -19.23 -3.06 23.66
N LEU A 677 -18.87 -4.17 22.99
CA LEU A 677 -19.81 -5.23 22.62
C LEU A 677 -20.32 -6.02 23.84
N ALA A 678 -19.39 -6.53 24.67
CA ALA A 678 -19.73 -7.43 25.77
C ALA A 678 -20.19 -6.70 27.05
N ARG A 679 -19.65 -5.50 27.34
CA ARG A 679 -19.94 -4.77 28.59
C ARG A 679 -20.85 -3.55 28.41
N GLY A 680 -21.07 -3.11 27.17
CA GLY A 680 -21.86 -1.91 26.87
C GLY A 680 -21.17 -0.60 27.26
N TRP A 681 -19.85 -0.61 27.41
CA TRP A 681 -19.10 0.57 27.86
C TRP A 681 -19.02 1.66 26.79
N GLY A 682 -19.24 2.91 27.22
CA GLY A 682 -19.05 4.10 26.39
C GLY A 682 -17.63 4.66 26.44
N LEU A 683 -17.42 5.82 25.80
CA LEU A 683 -16.14 6.53 25.74
C LEU A 683 -15.61 7.01 27.10
N SER A 684 -16.43 7.02 28.15
CA SER A 684 -16.01 7.40 29.51
C SER A 684 -15.02 6.40 30.13
N PHE A 685 -15.03 5.14 29.67
CA PHE A 685 -14.22 4.08 30.25
C PHE A 685 -12.83 4.02 29.60
N MET A 686 -11.81 3.84 30.45
CA MET A 686 -10.38 3.78 30.08
C MET A 686 -10.09 2.85 28.89
N PRO A 687 -10.56 1.58 28.87
CA PRO A 687 -10.23 0.70 27.75
C PRO A 687 -10.82 1.15 26.42
N VAL A 688 -11.97 1.83 26.44
CA VAL A 688 -12.65 2.28 25.21
C VAL A 688 -11.91 3.47 24.61
N TRP A 689 -11.74 4.58 25.33
CA TRP A 689 -11.09 5.76 24.75
C TRP A 689 -9.61 5.52 24.43
N ARG A 690 -8.92 4.66 25.19
CA ARG A 690 -7.54 4.26 24.90
C ARG A 690 -7.43 3.56 23.54
N GLY A 691 -8.39 2.70 23.19
CA GLY A 691 -8.44 2.07 21.87
C GLY A 691 -8.53 3.09 20.74
N PHE A 692 -9.46 4.04 20.84
CA PHE A 692 -9.61 5.12 19.85
C PHE A 692 -8.35 5.98 19.72
N LEU A 693 -7.74 6.37 20.85
CA LEU A 693 -6.53 7.18 20.86
C LEU A 693 -5.35 6.46 20.19
N MET A 694 -5.17 5.18 20.49
CA MET A 694 -4.08 4.37 19.92
C MET A 694 -4.29 4.12 18.43
N THR A 695 -5.53 3.84 17.99
CA THR A 695 -5.85 3.73 16.56
C THR A 695 -5.59 5.04 15.82
N LEU A 696 -5.99 6.19 16.38
CA LEU A 696 -5.71 7.50 15.77
C LEU A 696 -4.21 7.79 15.70
N GLY A 697 -3.48 7.49 16.78
CA GLY A 697 -2.03 7.66 16.84
C GLY A 697 -1.29 6.83 15.80
N TRP A 698 -1.62 5.53 15.68
CA TRP A 698 -1.03 4.65 14.68
C TRP A 698 -1.42 5.06 13.25
N GLY A 699 -2.68 5.41 13.01
CA GLY A 699 -3.13 5.88 11.70
C GLY A 699 -2.35 7.12 11.24
N GLY A 700 -2.19 8.11 12.14
CA GLY A 700 -1.40 9.31 11.87
C GLY A 700 0.08 9.01 11.63
N LEU A 701 0.69 8.20 12.50
CA LEU A 701 2.11 7.82 12.40
C LEU A 701 2.41 7.11 11.06
N LEU A 702 1.59 6.15 10.66
CA LEU A 702 1.77 5.39 9.42
C LEU A 702 1.61 6.27 8.17
N LEU A 703 0.64 7.20 8.18
CA LEU A 703 0.47 8.15 7.08
C LEU A 703 1.67 9.10 6.94
N VAL A 704 2.19 9.62 8.05
CA VAL A 704 3.38 10.48 8.05
C VAL A 704 4.59 9.71 7.55
N LEU A 705 4.82 8.50 8.05
CA LEU A 705 5.94 7.65 7.64
C LEU A 705 5.86 7.30 6.15
N SER A 706 4.68 6.94 5.65
CA SER A 706 4.45 6.66 4.23
C SER A 706 4.72 7.90 3.36
N GLY A 707 4.25 9.08 3.77
CA GLY A 707 4.52 10.33 3.05
C GLY A 707 6.01 10.70 3.00
N ILE A 708 6.76 10.45 4.09
CA ILE A 708 8.21 10.67 4.14
C ILE A 708 8.92 9.67 3.21
N MET A 709 8.61 8.38 3.31
CA MET A 709 9.23 7.33 2.49
C MET A 709 8.99 7.54 1.00
N LEU A 710 7.76 7.93 0.64
CA LEU A 710 7.43 8.23 -0.74
C LEU A 710 8.20 9.45 -1.27
N LYS A 711 8.36 10.50 -0.45
CA LYS A 711 9.20 11.65 -0.83
C LYS A 711 10.66 11.24 -1.02
N VAL A 712 11.23 10.47 -0.10
CA VAL A 712 12.62 10.00 -0.21
C VAL A 712 12.81 9.20 -1.49
N ARG A 713 11.88 8.28 -1.79
CA ARG A 713 11.95 7.42 -2.97
C ARG A 713 11.73 8.15 -4.30
N VAL A 714 10.93 9.21 -4.33
CA VAL A 714 10.77 10.06 -5.53
C VAL A 714 12.04 10.88 -5.81
N HIS A 715 12.85 11.15 -4.79
CA HIS A 715 14.09 11.95 -4.91
C HIS A 715 15.37 11.11 -5.06
N ALA A 716 15.31 9.83 -4.69
CA ALA A 716 16.37 8.84 -4.89
C ALA A 716 16.31 8.31 -6.33
#